data_AF-A0AAN6GQ92-F1
#
_entry.id   AF-A0AAN6GQ92-F1
#
_cell.length_a   1.000
_cell.length_b   1.000
_cell.length_c   1.000
_cell.angle_alpha   90.00
_cell.angle_beta   90.00
_cell.angle_gamma   90.00
#
_symmetry.space_group_name_H-M   'P 1'
#
loop_
_entity.id
_entity.type
_entity.pdbx_description
1 polymer ?
#
loop_
_entity_poly.entity_id
_entity_poly.type
_entity_poly.pdbx_seq_one_letter_code
_entity_poly.pdbx_strand_id
1 'polypeptide(L)'
;MAARSGLTTALLVVGWCAAVTPSLTNTAESDHSYQLPFGPFSQTTASAVAGAAAQDDLPLLRSSVAGLYVNGAHSPVSNTVEPGRNTSSHVLGPITIYFDEQAVNWRTASLRVSAPRRRNWDDVNLRCGTSQDGYPVGGIEACEKDDLAAQAGAAGTHGEAVCQLSDVAEAGSGEAIFDPRRCGAFTSLLAQTEGQKEEQDELLSFTFTITVDAVKPHGSKPNVNEKKETVSRSWWVGHLRYKRASWPLAPEGGKAWSGFEPNKLSGLFHDPFLPKASHFEEGDELQGVDIQDAYWAAGISIRIPRVGIDEELEAVHAPVGGEVVWVSTFRRAKPPAPENDEKGWVVMIRDEWGFVWQLFRLAKHTITVQPGDLVPQGHVLGSIRRSNLQPAPPVRLPPADPPLEKPSKGTPKYPFRFRSLLVNVARPNPDWSEWQPAYTDGWEYFNPVHLLSEGTYFSNVPPYADPSALFFAQPVSSPSAPPLARVSSDDVVKPVLSGNVEILVVFDAFLEAPGNPGDGMDAISLYALDWAVWPVGPGNPEGGYRKDQCADESKDPNVRYRISFQHSKFPRFWNSTASAYDKLFAHYVPSFKHGAFSWARETMSSQFDEKARTLVYAPTRTLRGEPDIRGSWDTRTLRNGMYWVSVRGRDYWGQIGCVTAQVRIINL
;
A
#
# COMPACT_ATOMS: atom_id res chain seq x y z
N MET A 1 -62.00 -7.33 -42.35
CA MET A 1 -62.52 -6.50 -43.46
C MET A 1 -62.58 -5.08 -42.93
N ALA A 2 -61.66 -4.20 -43.33
CA ALA A 2 -61.88 -3.15 -44.35
C ALA A 2 -62.85 -2.05 -43.85
N ALA A 3 -62.52 -0.75 -43.89
CA ALA A 3 -61.64 -0.04 -44.83
C ALA A 3 -60.65 0.97 -44.19
N ARG A 4 -59.72 1.48 -45.01
CA ARG A 4 -58.75 2.57 -44.74
C ARG A 4 -59.33 3.95 -45.11
N SER A 5 -58.67 5.02 -44.63
CA SER A 5 -58.41 6.36 -45.23
C SER A 5 -58.61 7.47 -44.17
N GLY A 6 -57.79 8.52 -44.04
CA GLY A 6 -56.55 8.91 -44.74
C GLY A 6 -55.94 10.20 -44.13
N LEU A 7 -54.79 10.65 -44.67
CA LEU A 7 -54.05 11.90 -44.37
C LEU A 7 -54.95 13.17 -44.22
N THR A 8 -54.56 14.27 -43.56
CA THR A 8 -53.44 15.18 -43.97
C THR A 8 -53.08 16.26 -42.90
N THR A 9 -51.79 16.61 -42.82
CA THR A 9 -51.12 17.90 -42.41
C THR A 9 -51.76 18.96 -41.50
N ALA A 10 -50.96 19.45 -40.54
CA ALA A 10 -50.70 20.89 -40.33
C ALA A 10 -49.34 21.13 -39.62
N LEU A 11 -48.67 22.26 -39.92
CA LEU A 11 -47.32 22.63 -39.47
C LEU A 11 -47.35 24.12 -39.08
N LEU A 12 -46.94 24.48 -37.84
CA LEU A 12 -46.62 25.83 -37.32
C LEU A 12 -45.97 25.62 -35.92
N VAL A 13 -44.75 26.04 -35.56
CA VAL A 13 -44.00 27.32 -35.68
C VAL A 13 -44.24 28.29 -34.50
N VAL A 14 -43.19 28.40 -33.65
CA VAL A 14 -42.80 29.50 -32.72
C VAL A 14 -43.65 29.79 -31.47
N GLY A 15 -42.98 29.88 -30.31
CA GLY A 15 -43.46 30.51 -29.08
C GLY A 15 -42.47 30.37 -27.91
N TRP A 16 -41.88 31.47 -27.46
CA TRP A 16 -40.94 31.51 -26.31
C TRP A 16 -41.63 31.34 -24.96
N CYS A 17 -40.90 30.80 -23.97
CA CYS A 17 -40.89 31.35 -22.61
C CYS A 17 -39.61 30.94 -21.86
N ALA A 18 -38.93 31.89 -21.22
CA ALA A 18 -37.69 31.68 -20.46
C ALA A 18 -37.94 31.84 -18.95
N ALA A 19 -37.57 30.83 -18.15
CA ALA A 19 -37.61 30.81 -16.68
C ALA A 19 -36.98 29.50 -16.14
N VAL A 20 -36.12 29.42 -15.13
CA VAL A 20 -35.15 30.38 -14.52
C VAL A 20 -33.93 29.53 -14.10
N THR A 21 -32.69 30.00 -14.28
CA THR A 21 -31.50 29.39 -13.66
C THR A 21 -31.15 30.09 -12.33
N PRO A 22 -31.15 29.39 -11.18
CA PRO A 22 -30.53 29.92 -9.97
C PRO A 22 -29.01 29.72 -10.06
N SER A 23 -28.28 30.79 -10.41
CA SER A 23 -26.83 30.82 -10.22
C SER A 23 -26.50 30.89 -8.74
N LEU A 24 -26.32 29.72 -8.11
CA LEU A 24 -25.68 29.63 -6.80
C LEU A 24 -24.22 30.05 -6.95
N THR A 25 -23.97 31.32 -6.65
CA THR A 25 -22.63 31.87 -6.47
C THR A 25 -22.02 31.20 -5.25
N ASN A 26 -21.10 30.26 -5.48
CA ASN A 26 -20.16 29.85 -4.45
C ASN A 26 -19.32 31.08 -4.09
N THR A 27 -19.65 31.73 -2.98
CA THR A 27 -18.73 32.62 -2.30
C THR A 27 -17.60 31.75 -1.75
N ALA A 28 -16.47 31.73 -2.45
CA ALA A 28 -15.23 31.23 -1.88
C ALA A 28 -14.90 32.09 -0.66
N GLU A 29 -14.95 31.49 0.54
CA GLU A 29 -14.25 32.07 1.69
C GLU A 29 -12.76 32.11 1.35
N SER A 30 -12.08 33.20 1.69
CA SER A 30 -10.74 33.50 1.23
C SER A 30 -9.71 32.47 1.71
N ASP A 31 -9.08 31.77 0.77
CA ASP A 31 -7.88 30.97 1.03
C ASP A 31 -6.78 31.87 1.59
N HIS A 32 -6.43 31.64 2.86
CA HIS A 32 -5.19 32.16 3.44
C HIS A 32 -4.07 31.18 3.11
N SER A 33 -3.22 31.53 2.15
CA SER A 33 -2.03 30.74 1.82
C SER A 33 -0.98 30.85 2.93
N TYR A 34 -0.84 29.77 3.70
CA TYR A 34 0.21 29.65 4.71
C TYR A 34 1.49 29.14 4.04
N GLN A 35 2.51 29.98 3.99
CA GLN A 35 3.80 29.65 3.39
C GLN A 35 4.50 28.53 4.17
N LEU A 36 5.11 27.61 3.44
CA LEU A 36 6.00 26.61 4.03
C LEU A 36 7.30 27.29 4.47
N PRO A 37 7.87 26.94 5.64
CA PRO A 37 9.13 27.52 6.10
C PRO A 37 10.37 26.94 5.38
N PHE A 38 10.19 26.28 4.24
CA PHE A 38 11.28 25.83 3.39
C PHE A 38 11.77 27.00 2.53
N GLY A 39 13.10 27.21 2.48
CA GLY A 39 13.70 28.33 1.75
C GLY A 39 13.39 28.27 0.24
N PRO A 40 13.43 29.42 -0.47
CA PRO A 40 13.07 29.49 -1.87
C PRO A 40 14.00 28.63 -2.74
N PHE A 41 13.48 27.54 -3.31
CA PHE A 41 14.22 26.68 -4.22
C PHE A 41 14.17 27.19 -5.67
N SER A 42 15.32 27.14 -6.34
CA SER A 42 15.43 27.43 -7.76
C SER A 42 14.83 26.29 -8.58
N GLN A 43 13.93 26.62 -9.50
CA GLN A 43 13.20 25.66 -10.32
C GLN A 43 14.13 24.81 -11.21
N THR A 44 14.11 23.50 -11.01
CA THR A 44 14.48 22.53 -12.06
C THR A 44 13.23 21.78 -12.50
N THR A 45 12.81 22.01 -13.74
CA THR A 45 11.57 21.50 -14.31
C THR A 45 11.58 19.98 -14.45
N ALA A 46 10.79 19.29 -13.63
CA ALA A 46 10.37 17.92 -13.92
C ALA A 46 9.20 17.96 -14.93
N SER A 47 9.49 17.66 -16.20
CA SER A 47 8.45 17.61 -17.24
C SER A 47 7.57 16.37 -17.08
N ALA A 48 6.40 16.55 -16.47
CA ALA A 48 5.31 15.58 -16.57
C ALA A 48 4.71 15.63 -17.98
N VAL A 49 5.05 14.66 -18.83
CA VAL A 49 4.35 14.41 -20.10
C VAL A 49 3.43 13.22 -19.90
N ALA A 50 2.12 13.49 -19.83
CA ALA A 50 1.11 12.45 -19.93
C ALA A 50 1.09 11.91 -21.36
N GLY A 51 1.53 10.67 -21.54
CA GLY A 51 1.51 9.92 -22.80
C GLY A 51 1.36 8.44 -22.49
N ALA A 52 0.65 7.70 -23.35
CA ALA A 52 0.37 6.29 -23.13
C ALA A 52 1.67 5.50 -22.87
N ALA A 53 1.70 4.75 -21.75
CA ALA A 53 2.89 4.09 -21.27
C ALA A 53 3.41 3.03 -22.26
N ALA A 54 4.39 3.43 -23.08
CA ALA A 54 5.16 2.52 -23.90
C ALA A 54 5.95 1.56 -23.00
N GLN A 55 6.28 0.39 -23.55
CA GLN A 55 6.90 -0.72 -22.81
C GLN A 55 8.39 -0.47 -22.43
N ASP A 56 8.92 0.71 -22.79
CA ASP A 56 10.36 1.01 -22.83
C ASP A 56 10.91 1.74 -21.59
N ASP A 57 10.07 2.33 -20.71
CA ASP A 57 10.52 3.18 -19.59
C ASP A 57 10.78 2.42 -18.26
N LEU A 58 10.65 1.08 -18.23
CA LEU A 58 10.98 0.31 -17.02
C LEU A 58 12.49 0.31 -16.76
N PRO A 59 12.95 0.65 -15.54
CA PRO A 59 14.38 0.79 -15.26
C PRO A 59 15.12 -0.54 -15.30
N LEU A 60 16.33 -0.53 -15.87
CA LEU A 60 17.20 -1.72 -16.00
C LEU A 60 17.59 -2.37 -14.66
N LEU A 61 17.55 -1.59 -13.58
CA LEU A 61 17.89 -1.97 -12.21
C LEU A 61 16.86 -1.40 -11.23
N ARG A 62 16.32 -2.25 -10.36
CA ARG A 62 15.39 -1.87 -9.26
C ARG A 62 15.84 -2.48 -7.94
N SER A 63 15.52 -1.82 -6.82
CA SER A 63 15.67 -2.36 -5.47
C SER A 63 14.30 -2.58 -4.82
N SER A 64 14.18 -3.58 -3.94
CA SER A 64 13.04 -3.77 -3.03
C SER A 64 13.06 -2.84 -1.81
N VAL A 65 14.15 -2.10 -1.58
CA VAL A 65 14.23 -1.02 -0.59
C VAL A 65 14.82 0.26 -1.17
N ALA A 66 14.16 1.39 -0.92
CA ALA A 66 14.60 2.75 -1.23
C ALA A 66 13.70 3.77 -0.51
N GLY A 67 14.25 4.92 -0.14
CA GLY A 67 13.51 6.00 0.52
C GLY A 67 13.45 5.85 2.04
N LEU A 68 12.44 6.47 2.65
CA LEU A 68 12.27 6.57 4.09
C LEU A 68 11.34 5.48 4.64
N TYR A 69 11.86 4.69 5.57
CA TYR A 69 11.11 3.76 6.41
C TYR A 69 10.96 4.39 7.80
N VAL A 70 9.76 4.31 8.38
CA VAL A 70 9.48 4.81 9.73
C VAL A 70 9.08 3.63 10.58
N ASN A 71 9.91 3.29 11.57
CA ASN A 71 9.79 2.09 12.40
C ASN A 71 9.66 0.76 11.61
N GLY A 72 9.62 -0.36 12.32
CA GLY A 72 9.43 -1.70 11.75
C GLY A 72 8.06 -2.28 12.08
N ALA A 73 7.44 -3.00 11.14
CA ALA A 73 6.40 -3.97 11.49
C ALA A 73 7.02 -5.11 12.31
N HIS A 74 6.20 -5.83 13.07
CA HIS A 74 6.69 -6.96 13.85
C HIS A 74 7.18 -8.08 12.91
N SER A 75 8.30 -8.71 13.28
CA SER A 75 8.75 -9.92 12.59
C SER A 75 7.80 -11.09 12.90
N PRO A 76 7.58 -12.02 11.95
CA PRO A 76 6.80 -13.23 12.19
C PRO A 76 7.25 -13.96 13.46
N VAL A 77 6.30 -14.26 14.34
CA VAL A 77 6.61 -14.86 15.64
C VAL A 77 7.03 -16.32 15.43
N SER A 78 8.28 -16.67 15.75
CA SER A 78 8.80 -18.03 15.55
C SER A 78 8.29 -19.04 16.58
N ASN A 79 7.78 -18.56 17.73
CA ASN A 79 7.22 -19.33 18.84
C ASN A 79 5.91 -18.71 19.32
N THR A 80 4.84 -19.49 19.40
CA THR A 80 3.47 -19.07 19.75
C THR A 80 3.25 -18.61 21.20
N VAL A 81 4.30 -18.56 22.04
CA VAL A 81 4.17 -18.42 23.50
C VAL A 81 4.32 -16.99 23.99
N GLU A 82 5.11 -16.15 23.31
CA GLU A 82 5.22 -14.72 23.64
C GLU A 82 5.30 -13.87 22.36
N PRO A 83 4.21 -13.19 21.95
CA PRO A 83 4.28 -12.20 20.90
C PRO A 83 5.18 -11.03 21.33
N GLY A 84 6.21 -10.75 20.52
CA GLY A 84 7.32 -9.87 20.89
C GLY A 84 6.92 -8.41 21.05
N ARG A 85 6.57 -8.01 22.28
CA ARG A 85 6.23 -6.64 22.72
C ARG A 85 7.29 -5.55 22.46
N ASN A 86 8.45 -5.89 21.90
CA ASN A 86 9.57 -4.95 21.68
C ASN A 86 10.36 -5.23 20.37
N THR A 87 9.89 -6.09 19.46
CA THR A 87 10.66 -6.46 18.25
C THR A 87 10.12 -5.80 16.98
N SER A 88 10.00 -4.47 16.98
CA SER A 88 10.10 -3.70 15.74
C SER A 88 11.56 -3.81 15.27
N SER A 89 11.86 -4.82 14.44
CA SER A 89 13.23 -5.24 14.22
C SER A 89 14.01 -4.20 13.42
N HIS A 90 14.99 -3.56 14.08
CA HIS A 90 15.94 -2.64 13.43
C HIS A 90 16.85 -3.31 12.39
N VAL A 91 16.79 -4.65 12.31
CA VAL A 91 17.44 -5.44 11.28
C VAL A 91 16.86 -5.06 9.91
N LEU A 92 17.65 -4.33 9.13
CA LEU A 92 17.43 -4.16 7.70
C LEU A 92 17.16 -5.54 7.08
N GLY A 93 15.94 -5.72 6.58
CA GLY A 93 15.58 -6.94 5.86
C GLY A 93 16.44 -7.10 4.59
N PRO A 94 16.53 -8.31 4.03
CA PRO A 94 17.29 -8.53 2.81
C PRO A 94 16.85 -7.59 1.67
N ILE A 95 17.83 -7.04 0.96
CA ILE A 95 17.66 -6.14 -0.17
C ILE A 95 17.61 -6.99 -1.44
N THR A 96 16.48 -7.04 -2.12
CA THR A 96 16.36 -7.71 -3.41
C THR A 96 16.63 -6.70 -4.51
N ILE A 97 17.62 -6.98 -5.34
CA ILE A 97 17.86 -6.23 -6.58
C ILE A 97 17.28 -7.02 -7.75
N TYR A 98 16.51 -6.32 -8.57
CA TYR A 98 15.90 -6.85 -9.79
C TYR A 98 16.62 -6.27 -11.01
N PHE A 99 16.82 -7.13 -12.01
CA PHE A 99 17.63 -6.86 -13.19
C PHE A 99 16.84 -7.15 -14.47
N ASP A 100 16.99 -6.30 -15.48
CA ASP A 100 16.56 -6.65 -16.84
C ASP A 100 17.60 -7.57 -17.52
N GLU A 101 17.41 -8.88 -17.45
CA GLU A 101 18.36 -9.87 -18.00
C GLU A 101 18.63 -9.72 -19.51
N GLN A 102 17.75 -9.03 -20.26
CA GLN A 102 17.97 -8.75 -21.67
C GLN A 102 19.01 -7.64 -21.91
N ALA A 103 19.18 -6.75 -20.93
CA ALA A 103 20.01 -5.55 -21.01
C ALA A 103 21.24 -5.59 -20.09
N VAL A 104 21.21 -6.33 -18.98
CA VAL A 104 22.31 -6.40 -18.00
C VAL A 104 22.60 -7.82 -17.53
N ASN A 105 23.89 -8.14 -17.41
CA ASN A 105 24.34 -9.45 -16.96
C ASN A 105 24.46 -9.46 -15.42
N TRP A 106 23.36 -9.75 -14.72
CA TRP A 106 23.29 -9.75 -13.26
C TRP A 106 24.38 -10.58 -12.56
N ARG A 107 24.97 -11.59 -13.23
CA ARG A 107 26.09 -12.38 -12.70
C ARG A 107 27.39 -11.57 -12.51
N THR A 108 27.45 -10.38 -13.07
CA THR A 108 28.55 -9.41 -12.92
C THR A 108 28.23 -8.30 -11.92
N ALA A 109 27.06 -8.35 -11.28
CA ALA A 109 26.63 -7.32 -10.34
C ALA A 109 27.56 -7.27 -9.11
N SER A 110 27.99 -6.06 -8.78
CA SER A 110 28.72 -5.74 -7.56
C SER A 110 27.93 -4.71 -6.77
N LEU A 111 27.81 -4.91 -5.46
CA LEU A 111 27.15 -3.99 -4.55
C LEU A 111 28.20 -3.23 -3.75
N ARG A 112 28.10 -1.90 -3.77
CA ARG A 112 28.80 -1.02 -2.84
C ARG A 112 27.81 -0.42 -1.87
N VAL A 113 28.19 -0.30 -0.61
CA VAL A 113 27.40 0.34 0.44
C VAL A 113 28.28 1.34 1.17
N SER A 114 27.77 2.56 1.39
CA SER A 114 28.45 3.53 2.25
C SER A 114 28.36 3.15 3.73
N ALA A 115 29.23 3.77 4.53
CA ALA A 115 29.14 3.68 5.99
C ALA A 115 27.78 4.22 6.49
N PRO A 116 27.03 3.47 7.30
CA PRO A 116 25.78 3.94 7.89
C PRO A 116 25.98 5.22 8.71
N ARG A 117 25.12 6.21 8.47
CA ARG A 117 25.07 7.50 9.16
C ARG A 117 23.92 7.48 10.15
N ARG A 118 24.23 7.70 11.43
CA ARG A 118 23.27 7.98 12.49
C ARG A 118 23.16 9.49 12.67
N ARG A 119 21.93 9.98 12.75
CA ARG A 119 21.60 11.40 12.87
C ARG A 119 20.48 11.55 13.88
N ASN A 120 20.67 12.38 14.88
CA ASN A 120 19.56 12.80 15.75
C ASN A 120 18.75 13.92 15.06
N TRP A 121 17.73 14.44 15.75
CA TRP A 121 16.90 15.52 15.23
C TRP A 121 17.71 16.79 14.85
N ASP A 122 18.69 17.19 15.66
CA ASP A 122 19.56 18.35 15.38
C ASP A 122 20.42 18.14 14.13
N ASP A 123 21.00 16.95 13.96
CA ASP A 123 21.78 16.60 12.76
C ASP A 123 20.93 16.70 11.49
N VAL A 124 19.70 16.19 11.54
CA VAL A 124 18.79 16.23 10.38
C VAL A 124 18.33 17.66 10.09
N ASN A 125 17.95 18.45 11.09
CA ASN A 125 17.36 19.77 10.87
C ASN A 125 18.38 20.92 10.74
N LEU A 126 19.61 20.76 11.24
CA LEU A 126 20.60 21.84 11.29
C LEU A 126 21.87 21.55 10.47
N ARG A 127 22.11 20.31 10.02
CA ARG A 127 23.37 19.92 9.35
C ARG A 127 23.21 19.27 7.98
N CYS A 128 21.99 18.89 7.58
CA CYS A 128 21.72 18.38 6.23
C CYS A 128 21.31 19.51 5.28
N GLY A 129 21.93 19.54 4.10
CA GLY A 129 21.69 20.46 3.00
C GLY A 129 22.12 21.91 3.28
N THR A 130 22.69 22.55 2.27
CA THR A 130 22.96 24.00 2.26
C THR A 130 22.19 24.68 1.13
N SER A 131 21.56 25.82 1.42
CA SER A 131 20.93 26.68 0.44
C SER A 131 21.98 27.35 -0.47
N GLN A 132 21.53 28.02 -1.54
CA GLN A 132 22.44 28.77 -2.43
C GLN A 132 23.22 29.86 -1.69
N ASP A 133 22.66 30.42 -0.62
CA ASP A 133 23.28 31.43 0.24
C ASP A 133 24.11 30.82 1.39
N GLY A 134 24.27 29.49 1.44
CA GLY A 134 25.10 28.78 2.41
C GLY A 134 24.45 28.52 3.78
N TYR A 135 23.16 28.79 3.94
CA TYR A 135 22.42 28.46 5.18
C TYR A 135 21.99 27.00 5.21
N PRO A 136 21.93 26.33 6.38
CA PRO A 136 21.39 24.98 6.48
C PRO A 136 19.92 24.97 6.07
N VAL A 137 19.53 23.98 5.26
CA VAL A 137 18.14 23.75 4.84
C VAL A 137 17.42 22.88 5.86
N GLY A 138 18.08 21.82 6.32
CA GLY A 138 17.52 20.81 7.20
C GLY A 138 16.55 19.85 6.50
N GLY A 139 16.17 18.81 7.24
CA GLY A 139 15.15 17.84 6.83
C GLY A 139 15.73 16.57 6.21
N ILE A 140 14.89 15.53 6.15
CA ILE A 140 15.29 14.19 5.73
C ILE A 140 15.65 14.17 4.23
N GLU A 141 14.93 14.92 3.39
CA GLU A 141 15.21 15.10 1.96
C GLU A 141 16.59 15.71 1.71
N ALA A 142 16.98 16.67 2.55
CA ALA A 142 18.30 17.27 2.50
C ALA A 142 19.38 16.24 2.84
N CYS A 143 19.15 15.40 3.85
CA CYS A 143 20.06 14.30 4.18
C CYS A 143 20.16 13.27 3.05
N GLU A 144 19.03 12.88 2.44
CA GLU A 144 18.97 11.98 1.29
C GLU A 144 19.78 12.52 0.10
N LYS A 145 19.61 13.81 -0.21
CA LYS A 145 20.36 14.50 -1.27
C LYS A 145 21.86 14.56 -0.99
N ASP A 146 22.26 14.92 0.22
CA ASP A 146 23.67 14.99 0.64
C ASP A 146 24.35 13.61 0.62
N ASP A 147 23.64 12.57 1.06
CA ASP A 147 24.14 11.19 1.06
C ASP A 147 24.35 10.68 -0.37
N LEU A 148 23.38 10.90 -1.27
CA LEU A 148 23.49 10.55 -2.69
C LEU A 148 24.58 11.35 -3.41
N ALA A 149 24.72 12.64 -3.13
CA ALA A 149 25.77 13.49 -3.70
C ALA A 149 27.16 13.06 -3.21
N ALA A 150 27.30 12.75 -1.91
CA ALA A 150 28.54 12.20 -1.36
C ALA A 150 28.92 10.88 -2.04
N GLN A 151 27.96 9.97 -2.24
CA GLN A 151 28.18 8.69 -2.92
C GLN A 151 28.70 8.86 -4.37
N ALA A 152 28.22 9.88 -5.09
CA ALA A 152 28.67 10.17 -6.45
C ALA A 152 30.12 10.72 -6.52
N GLY A 153 30.57 11.45 -5.49
CA GLY A 153 31.94 11.96 -5.41
C GLY A 153 32.96 11.01 -4.75
N ALA A 154 32.51 10.06 -3.94
CA ALA A 154 33.32 9.28 -3.00
C ALA A 154 34.00 8.02 -3.58
N ALA A 155 34.34 8.00 -4.88
CA ALA A 155 34.89 6.81 -5.54
C ALA A 155 36.24 6.32 -4.95
N GLY A 156 36.18 5.48 -3.91
CA GLY A 156 37.34 4.86 -3.26
C GLY A 156 37.74 5.44 -1.89
N THR A 157 36.86 6.13 -1.16
CA THR A 157 37.17 6.65 0.19
C THR A 157 37.00 5.60 1.31
N HIS A 158 37.67 5.83 2.44
CA HIS A 158 37.56 5.00 3.63
C HIS A 158 36.13 4.96 4.17
N GLY A 159 35.55 3.77 4.31
CA GLY A 159 34.24 3.53 4.93
C GLY A 159 33.23 2.75 4.09
N GLU A 160 33.47 2.56 2.79
CA GLU A 160 32.60 1.74 1.94
C GLU A 160 32.82 0.23 2.16
N ALA A 161 31.72 -0.54 2.20
CA ALA A 161 31.75 -1.99 2.05
C ALA A 161 31.44 -2.37 0.60
N VAL A 162 32.26 -3.25 0.01
CA VAL A 162 31.98 -3.88 -1.28
C VAL A 162 31.59 -5.33 -1.02
N CYS A 163 30.38 -5.70 -1.43
CA CYS A 163 29.85 -7.05 -1.33
C CYS A 163 29.79 -7.67 -2.74
N GLN A 164 30.38 -8.83 -2.91
CA GLN A 164 30.42 -9.54 -4.19
C GLN A 164 29.22 -10.48 -4.32
N LEU A 165 28.88 -10.89 -5.54
CA LEU A 165 27.74 -11.79 -5.77
C LEU A 165 27.89 -13.17 -5.07
N SER A 166 29.11 -13.59 -4.73
CA SER A 166 29.37 -14.75 -3.86
C SER A 166 28.73 -14.64 -2.47
N ASP A 167 28.49 -13.41 -2.02
CA ASP A 167 27.97 -13.07 -0.70
C ASP A 167 26.45 -12.84 -0.74
N VAL A 168 25.84 -13.06 -1.92
CA VAL A 168 24.45 -12.76 -2.28
C VAL A 168 23.68 -14.05 -2.55
N ALA A 169 22.43 -14.14 -2.12
CA ALA A 169 21.59 -15.32 -2.36
C ALA A 169 20.86 -15.21 -3.71
N GLU A 170 21.35 -15.90 -4.75
CA GLU A 170 20.67 -16.02 -6.06
C GLU A 170 19.19 -16.40 -5.87
N ALA A 171 18.23 -15.61 -6.40
CA ALA A 171 16.78 -15.84 -6.22
C ALA A 171 16.10 -16.52 -7.42
N GLY A 172 16.69 -16.36 -8.61
CA GLY A 172 16.17 -16.86 -9.87
C GLY A 172 16.64 -15.98 -11.03
N SER A 173 16.01 -16.14 -12.19
CA SER A 173 16.20 -15.25 -13.35
C SER A 173 15.88 -13.80 -12.97
N GLY A 174 16.89 -12.93 -13.06
CA GLY A 174 16.75 -11.48 -12.85
C GLY A 174 16.68 -11.01 -11.39
N GLU A 175 16.95 -11.85 -10.40
CA GLU A 175 16.84 -11.49 -8.96
C GLU A 175 18.08 -11.88 -8.13
N ALA A 176 18.63 -10.92 -7.39
CA ALA A 176 19.72 -11.15 -6.44
C ALA A 176 19.35 -10.61 -5.05
N ILE A 177 19.37 -11.46 -4.01
CA ILE A 177 19.02 -11.06 -2.64
C ILE A 177 20.29 -10.83 -1.81
N PHE A 178 20.57 -9.56 -1.54
CA PHE A 178 21.59 -9.14 -0.61
C PHE A 178 21.09 -9.27 0.83
N ASP A 179 21.63 -10.24 1.57
CA ASP A 179 21.42 -10.40 3.00
C ASP A 179 22.57 -9.71 3.75
N PRO A 180 22.31 -8.63 4.53
CA PRO A 180 23.26 -7.99 5.43
C PRO A 180 24.19 -8.92 6.20
N ARG A 181 23.67 -10.07 6.63
CA ARG A 181 24.35 -11.07 7.48
C ARG A 181 25.37 -11.92 6.73
N ARG A 182 25.30 -11.94 5.39
CA ARG A 182 26.21 -12.71 4.52
C ARG A 182 27.39 -11.89 4.05
N CYS A 183 27.23 -10.57 3.89
CA CYS A 183 28.36 -9.68 3.64
C CYS A 183 29.00 -9.24 4.96
N GLY A 184 30.11 -9.89 5.33
CA GLY A 184 30.84 -9.61 6.57
C GLY A 184 31.30 -8.15 6.71
N ALA A 185 31.59 -7.46 5.59
CA ALA A 185 31.91 -6.04 5.59
C ALA A 185 30.71 -5.17 6.00
N PHE A 186 29.50 -5.48 5.49
CA PHE A 186 28.26 -4.80 5.86
C PHE A 186 27.84 -5.10 7.32
N THR A 187 27.95 -6.37 7.74
CA THR A 187 27.74 -6.75 9.14
C THR A 187 28.68 -5.99 10.08
N SER A 188 29.96 -5.84 9.71
CA SER A 188 30.94 -5.08 10.50
C SER A 188 30.60 -3.59 10.59
N LEU A 189 30.12 -2.98 9.50
CA LEU A 189 29.67 -1.58 9.49
C LEU A 189 28.44 -1.37 10.39
N LEU A 190 27.45 -2.29 10.38
CA LEU A 190 26.30 -2.20 11.28
C LEU A 190 26.68 -2.42 12.75
N ALA A 191 27.49 -3.45 13.03
CA ALA A 191 27.90 -3.81 14.39
C ALA A 191 28.72 -2.71 15.08
N GLN A 192 29.48 -1.91 14.34
CA GLN A 192 30.15 -0.70 14.87
C GLN A 192 29.16 0.33 15.43
N THR A 193 27.89 0.28 15.02
CA THR A 193 26.85 1.21 15.49
C THR A 193 26.00 0.64 16.64
N GLU A 194 25.91 -0.69 16.80
CA GLU A 194 25.08 -1.34 17.84
C GLU A 194 25.61 -1.10 19.27
N GLY A 195 26.84 -0.62 19.44
CA GLY A 195 27.45 -0.34 20.74
C GLY A 195 26.98 0.95 21.43
N GLN A 196 26.21 1.80 20.76
CA GLN A 196 25.62 3.02 21.35
C GLN A 196 24.19 2.75 21.84
N LYS A 197 23.82 3.34 22.98
CA LYS A 197 22.46 3.23 23.53
C LYS A 197 21.44 3.57 22.45
N GLU A 198 20.39 2.76 22.35
CA GLU A 198 19.28 3.03 21.45
C GLU A 198 18.47 4.22 21.98
N GLU A 199 18.75 5.40 21.42
CA GLU A 199 17.92 6.57 21.60
C GLU A 199 16.70 6.47 20.67
N GLN A 200 15.53 6.86 21.18
CA GLN A 200 14.37 7.12 20.35
C GLN A 200 14.59 8.46 19.64
N ASP A 201 13.99 8.66 18.46
CA ASP A 201 14.17 9.83 17.59
C ASP A 201 15.55 9.91 16.91
N GLU A 202 15.90 8.83 16.20
CA GLU A 202 17.15 8.69 15.43
C GLU A 202 16.88 8.27 13.97
N LEU A 203 17.50 8.96 13.00
CA LEU A 203 17.56 8.56 11.60
C LEU A 203 18.85 7.76 11.34
N LEU A 204 18.73 6.45 11.11
CA LEU A 204 19.77 5.63 10.53
C LEU A 204 19.66 5.68 9.00
N SER A 205 20.73 6.03 8.30
CA SER A 205 20.67 6.25 6.84
C SER A 205 21.93 5.78 6.14
N PHE A 206 21.81 5.24 4.94
CA PHE A 206 22.92 4.82 4.10
C PHE A 206 22.55 4.85 2.62
N THR A 207 23.58 4.82 1.77
CA THR A 207 23.45 4.65 0.32
C THR A 207 24.02 3.32 -0.10
N PHE A 208 23.46 2.76 -1.17
CA PHE A 208 24.10 1.65 -1.86
C PHE A 208 24.02 1.83 -3.37
N THR A 209 25.01 1.28 -4.06
CA THR A 209 25.17 1.36 -5.52
C THR A 209 25.39 -0.03 -6.09
N ILE A 210 24.55 -0.42 -7.05
CA ILE A 210 24.79 -1.60 -7.88
C ILE A 210 25.50 -1.16 -9.14
N THR A 211 26.55 -1.89 -9.51
CA THR A 211 27.23 -1.77 -10.82
C THR A 211 27.24 -3.14 -11.49
N VAL A 212 26.83 -3.21 -12.76
CA VAL A 212 26.68 -4.44 -13.55
C VAL A 212 27.14 -4.22 -15.00
N ASP A 213 27.69 -5.24 -15.66
CA ASP A 213 28.00 -5.18 -17.10
C ASP A 213 26.71 -5.19 -17.95
N ALA A 214 26.66 -4.36 -18.98
CA ALA A 214 25.60 -4.40 -19.99
C ALA A 214 25.73 -5.64 -20.90
N VAL A 215 24.60 -6.19 -21.33
CA VAL A 215 24.54 -7.26 -22.34
C VAL A 215 24.69 -6.64 -23.71
N LYS A 216 25.73 -7.04 -24.45
CA LYS A 216 25.92 -6.56 -25.82
C LYS A 216 24.82 -7.10 -26.76
N PRO A 217 24.24 -6.27 -27.65
CA PRO A 217 23.23 -6.72 -28.60
C PRO A 217 23.79 -7.82 -29.53
N HIS A 218 22.96 -8.83 -29.76
CA HIS A 218 23.32 -10.05 -30.48
C HIS A 218 23.75 -9.72 -31.92
N GLY A 219 25.00 -10.03 -32.28
CA GLY A 219 25.60 -9.72 -33.59
C GLY A 219 26.74 -8.68 -33.56
N SER A 220 26.95 -7.99 -32.44
CA SER A 220 28.13 -7.15 -32.24
C SER A 220 29.41 -8.02 -32.12
N LYS A 221 30.43 -7.73 -32.93
CA LYS A 221 31.72 -8.46 -32.88
C LYS A 221 32.47 -8.08 -31.61
N PRO A 222 33.06 -9.04 -30.86
CA PRO A 222 33.86 -8.72 -29.68
C PRO A 222 35.15 -8.01 -30.11
N ASN A 223 35.17 -6.69 -29.97
CA ASN A 223 36.34 -5.87 -30.21
C ASN A 223 37.22 -5.86 -28.94
N VAL A 224 38.45 -6.36 -29.05
CA VAL A 224 39.31 -6.70 -27.89
C VAL A 224 39.71 -5.47 -27.04
N ASN A 225 39.63 -4.27 -27.62
CA ASN A 225 39.94 -3.00 -26.96
C ASN A 225 38.71 -2.20 -26.51
N GLU A 226 37.49 -2.76 -26.64
CA GLU A 226 36.26 -2.06 -26.30
C GLU A 226 35.98 -2.13 -24.80
N LYS A 227 36.00 -0.96 -24.15
CA LYS A 227 35.73 -0.82 -22.71
C LYS A 227 34.36 -1.42 -22.40
N LYS A 228 34.29 -2.29 -21.38
CA LYS A 228 33.00 -2.82 -20.89
C LYS A 228 32.08 -1.66 -20.52
N GLU A 229 30.90 -1.65 -21.11
CA GLU A 229 29.82 -0.74 -20.75
C GLU A 229 29.16 -1.27 -19.48
N THR A 230 29.08 -0.42 -18.45
CA THR A 230 28.57 -0.79 -17.13
C THR A 230 27.41 0.11 -16.75
N VAL A 231 26.28 -0.49 -16.37
CA VAL A 231 25.14 0.22 -15.80
C VAL A 231 25.36 0.33 -14.30
N SER A 232 25.28 1.54 -13.75
CA SER A 232 25.31 1.78 -12.30
C SER A 232 24.07 2.53 -11.85
N ARG A 233 23.50 2.14 -10.71
CA ARG A 233 22.39 2.86 -10.06
C ARG A 233 22.62 2.90 -8.55
N SER A 234 22.36 4.06 -7.96
CA SER A 234 22.43 4.30 -6.52
C SER A 234 21.04 4.52 -5.94
N TRP A 235 20.87 4.11 -4.68
CA TRP A 235 19.68 4.35 -3.88
C TRP A 235 20.08 4.82 -2.48
N TRP A 236 19.18 5.57 -1.85
CA TRP A 236 19.25 5.92 -0.44
C TRP A 236 18.21 5.12 0.36
N VAL A 237 18.57 4.77 1.58
CA VAL A 237 17.69 4.12 2.56
C VAL A 237 17.82 4.86 3.88
N GLY A 238 16.73 5.45 4.34
CA GLY A 238 16.58 5.97 5.68
C GLY A 238 15.66 5.08 6.51
N HIS A 239 16.02 4.82 7.75
CA HIS A 239 15.16 4.22 8.76
C HIS A 239 15.08 5.16 9.96
N LEU A 240 13.93 5.81 10.11
CA LEU A 240 13.64 6.69 11.23
C LEU A 240 13.03 5.89 12.38
N ARG A 241 13.71 5.91 13.52
CA ARG A 241 13.23 5.41 14.82
C ARG A 241 12.35 6.48 15.47
N TYR A 242 11.13 6.61 14.97
CA TYR A 242 10.21 7.67 15.36
C TYR A 242 9.52 7.33 16.70
N LYS A 243 9.65 8.19 17.70
CA LYS A 243 8.95 8.09 18.99
C LYS A 243 7.44 8.03 18.78
N ARG A 244 6.84 6.96 19.26
CA ARG A 244 5.45 6.63 18.91
C ARG A 244 4.46 7.73 19.35
N ALA A 245 3.61 8.11 18.41
CA ALA A 245 2.51 9.03 18.60
C ALA A 245 1.37 8.41 19.42
N SER A 246 0.58 9.26 20.05
CA SER A 246 -0.59 8.88 20.83
C SER A 246 -1.78 8.57 19.92
N TRP A 247 -2.60 7.61 20.34
CA TRP A 247 -3.91 7.36 19.76
C TRP A 247 -4.85 8.56 19.96
N PRO A 248 -5.62 9.00 18.94
CA PRO A 248 -6.40 10.23 19.01
C PRO A 248 -7.75 10.11 19.76
N LEU A 249 -8.27 8.89 19.96
CA LEU A 249 -9.56 8.64 20.64
C LEU A 249 -9.35 7.85 21.93
N ALA A 250 -10.35 7.83 22.82
CA ALA A 250 -10.30 6.91 23.97
C ALA A 250 -10.38 5.44 23.49
N PRO A 251 -9.74 4.47 24.18
CA PRO A 251 -9.91 3.06 23.87
C PRO A 251 -11.34 2.61 24.18
N GLU A 252 -11.84 1.63 23.43
CA GLU A 252 -13.21 1.13 23.59
C GLU A 252 -13.40 0.46 24.96
N GLY A 253 -14.47 0.82 25.69
CA GLY A 253 -14.68 0.42 27.08
C GLY A 253 -13.77 1.10 28.11
N GLY A 254 -12.86 1.99 27.68
CA GLY A 254 -12.02 2.80 28.56
C GLY A 254 -12.82 3.85 29.34
N LYS A 255 -12.28 4.30 30.48
CA LYS A 255 -12.88 5.38 31.30
C LYS A 255 -12.43 6.79 30.91
N ALA A 256 -11.28 6.90 30.25
CA ALA A 256 -10.67 8.16 29.85
C ALA A 256 -9.67 7.92 28.71
N TRP A 257 -9.32 8.99 27.99
CA TRP A 257 -8.22 9.00 27.04
C TRP A 257 -6.86 8.92 27.77
N SER A 258 -5.95 8.09 27.26
CA SER A 258 -4.56 7.99 27.73
C SER A 258 -3.52 8.15 26.62
N GLY A 259 -3.95 8.14 25.35
CA GLY A 259 -3.08 8.11 24.17
C GLY A 259 -2.27 6.83 23.96
N PHE A 260 -2.10 5.98 24.97
CA PHE A 260 -1.19 4.84 24.92
C PHE A 260 -1.79 3.56 24.32
N GLU A 261 -3.03 3.22 24.70
CA GLU A 261 -3.68 1.98 24.27
C GLU A 261 -4.30 2.10 22.87
N PRO A 262 -4.13 1.11 21.97
CA PRO A 262 -4.67 1.16 20.63
C PRO A 262 -6.19 1.35 20.53
N ASN A 263 -6.59 2.20 19.60
CA ASN A 263 -7.99 2.27 19.19
C ASN A 263 -8.32 1.15 18.20
N LYS A 264 -9.60 0.76 18.18
CA LYS A 264 -10.13 -0.25 17.27
C LYS A 264 -10.09 0.23 15.82
N LEU A 265 -9.31 -0.46 14.99
CA LEU A 265 -9.20 -0.19 13.55
C LEU A 265 -10.38 -0.79 12.77
N SER A 266 -10.74 -0.14 11.67
CA SER A 266 -11.95 -0.43 10.88
C SER A 266 -11.76 -0.24 9.36
N GLY A 267 -10.53 0.10 8.97
CA GLY A 267 -10.00 0.18 7.61
C GLY A 267 -8.53 0.55 7.70
N LEU A 268 -7.68 -0.05 6.88
CA LEU A 268 -6.24 0.12 6.93
C LEU A 268 -5.71 1.05 5.83
N PHE A 269 -4.48 1.51 6.05
CA PHE A 269 -3.65 2.12 5.02
C PHE A 269 -3.46 1.14 3.87
N HIS A 270 -3.61 1.62 2.64
CA HIS A 270 -3.66 0.83 1.41
C HIS A 270 -4.79 -0.22 1.32
N ASP A 271 -5.87 -0.13 2.10
CA ASP A 271 -7.12 -0.81 1.71
C ASP A 271 -7.62 -0.23 0.36
N PRO A 272 -8.02 -1.05 -0.62
CA PRO A 272 -8.51 -0.57 -1.90
C PRO A 272 -10.00 -0.21 -1.79
N PHE A 273 -10.36 0.97 -2.29
CA PHE A 273 -11.75 1.30 -2.57
C PHE A 273 -12.04 0.95 -4.03
N LEU A 274 -12.82 -0.11 -4.26
CA LEU A 274 -13.28 -0.55 -5.58
C LEU A 274 -14.81 -0.37 -5.65
N PRO A 275 -15.30 0.80 -6.10
CA PRO A 275 -16.73 1.07 -6.22
C PRO A 275 -17.37 0.36 -7.43
N LYS A 276 -18.70 0.26 -7.40
CA LYS A 276 -19.47 -0.14 -8.58
C LYS A 276 -19.98 1.07 -9.37
N ALA A 277 -19.87 1.00 -10.70
CA ALA A 277 -20.25 2.04 -11.66
C ALA A 277 -21.76 2.24 -11.75
N SER A 278 -22.20 3.51 -11.73
CA SER A 278 -23.62 3.91 -11.72
C SER A 278 -24.44 3.36 -12.89
N HIS A 279 -23.79 3.08 -14.01
CA HIS A 279 -24.37 2.48 -15.20
C HIS A 279 -23.53 1.27 -15.60
N PHE A 280 -24.18 0.10 -15.67
CA PHE A 280 -23.60 -1.09 -16.30
C PHE A 280 -24.19 -1.21 -17.71
N GLU A 281 -23.36 -1.41 -18.71
CA GLU A 281 -23.81 -1.85 -20.03
C GLU A 281 -23.94 -3.37 -20.04
N GLU A 282 -24.92 -3.89 -20.79
CA GLU A 282 -25.13 -5.33 -20.93
C GLU A 282 -23.99 -5.95 -21.76
N GLY A 283 -22.94 -6.39 -21.07
CA GLY A 283 -21.69 -6.84 -21.67
C GLY A 283 -20.42 -6.29 -21.02
N ASP A 284 -20.53 -5.38 -20.04
CA ASP A 284 -19.37 -4.83 -19.32
C ASP A 284 -18.48 -5.95 -18.75
N GLU A 285 -17.24 -5.99 -19.22
CA GLU A 285 -16.25 -6.99 -18.84
C GLU A 285 -15.89 -6.90 -17.35
N LEU A 286 -15.88 -5.70 -16.77
CA LEU A 286 -15.59 -5.47 -15.34
C LEU A 286 -16.79 -5.65 -14.43
N GLN A 287 -17.98 -5.89 -15.00
CA GLN A 287 -19.23 -6.13 -14.26
C GLN A 287 -19.70 -4.93 -13.43
N GLY A 288 -19.52 -3.72 -13.98
CA GLY A 288 -19.89 -2.47 -13.35
C GLY A 288 -18.95 -2.12 -12.19
N VAL A 289 -17.63 -2.26 -12.34
CA VAL A 289 -16.66 -1.62 -11.44
C VAL A 289 -16.30 -0.25 -12.00
N ASP A 290 -16.42 0.79 -11.17
CA ASP A 290 -15.98 2.12 -11.58
C ASP A 290 -14.48 2.26 -11.36
N ILE A 291 -13.70 2.13 -12.45
CA ILE A 291 -12.26 2.38 -12.39
C ILE A 291 -12.00 3.84 -11.98
N GLN A 292 -12.76 4.82 -12.46
CA GLN A 292 -12.40 6.25 -12.33
C GLN A 292 -12.53 6.79 -10.90
N ASP A 293 -13.21 6.05 -10.02
CA ASP A 293 -13.32 6.35 -8.59
C ASP A 293 -12.59 5.29 -7.72
N ALA A 294 -11.78 4.41 -8.31
CA ALA A 294 -11.01 3.40 -7.59
C ALA A 294 -9.71 3.98 -7.01
N TYR A 295 -9.44 3.76 -5.71
CA TYR A 295 -8.25 4.33 -5.06
C TYR A 295 -7.72 3.51 -3.88
N TRP A 296 -6.49 3.83 -3.47
CA TRP A 296 -5.86 3.36 -2.24
C TRP A 296 -6.25 4.23 -1.04
N ALA A 297 -6.56 3.62 0.10
CA ALA A 297 -6.75 4.35 1.35
C ALA A 297 -5.42 4.98 1.84
N ALA A 298 -5.35 6.31 1.88
CA ALA A 298 -4.17 7.06 2.31
C ALA A 298 -3.95 7.13 3.84
N GLY A 299 -4.71 6.36 4.63
CA GLY A 299 -4.60 6.30 6.08
C GLY A 299 -5.49 5.24 6.71
N ILE A 300 -5.57 5.22 8.03
CA ILE A 300 -6.40 4.28 8.81
C ILE A 300 -7.75 4.89 9.20
N SER A 301 -8.79 4.05 9.23
CA SER A 301 -10.08 4.38 9.83
C SER A 301 -10.16 3.82 11.24
N ILE A 302 -10.22 4.69 12.24
CA ILE A 302 -10.42 4.36 13.65
C ILE A 302 -11.91 4.42 13.96
N ARG A 303 -12.48 3.34 14.50
CA ARG A 303 -13.88 3.30 14.91
C ARG A 303 -14.11 4.18 16.13
N ILE A 304 -15.20 4.94 16.14
CA ILE A 304 -15.56 5.76 17.31
C ILE A 304 -16.00 4.84 18.45
N PRO A 305 -15.40 4.94 19.65
CA PRO A 305 -15.69 4.05 20.76
C PRO A 305 -17.07 4.35 21.38
N ARG A 306 -17.73 3.33 21.92
CA ARG A 306 -19.00 3.47 22.66
C ARG A 306 -18.75 3.73 24.16
N VAL A 307 -18.15 4.88 24.50
CA VAL A 307 -17.84 5.25 25.90
C VAL A 307 -19.01 5.99 26.54
N GLY A 308 -19.73 5.34 27.45
CA GLY A 308 -20.90 5.94 28.11
C GLY A 308 -22.14 6.00 27.22
N ILE A 309 -23.32 6.19 27.84
CA ILE A 309 -24.62 6.07 27.15
C ILE A 309 -25.13 7.43 26.63
N ASP A 310 -24.63 8.54 27.18
CA ASP A 310 -25.31 9.85 27.12
C ASP A 310 -24.54 10.98 26.40
N GLU A 311 -23.37 10.70 25.83
CA GLU A 311 -22.52 11.70 25.14
C GLU A 311 -22.52 11.50 23.61
N GLU A 312 -23.05 12.48 22.86
CA GLU A 312 -23.13 12.44 21.38
C GLU A 312 -21.78 12.73 20.68
N LEU A 313 -20.79 13.22 21.43
CA LEU A 313 -19.49 13.67 20.91
C LEU A 313 -18.35 12.90 21.59
N GLU A 314 -17.36 12.50 20.80
CA GLU A 314 -16.07 11.97 21.25
C GLU A 314 -14.98 13.00 20.99
N ALA A 315 -14.15 13.29 22.00
CA ALA A 315 -13.03 14.23 21.85
C ALA A 315 -11.90 13.62 20.99
N VAL A 316 -11.40 14.40 20.02
CA VAL A 316 -10.27 14.04 19.16
C VAL A 316 -9.02 14.75 19.67
N HIS A 317 -8.03 13.97 20.08
CA HIS A 317 -6.80 14.45 20.69
C HIS A 317 -5.65 14.46 19.67
N ALA A 318 -4.72 15.40 19.82
CA ALA A 318 -3.52 15.51 18.99
C ALA A 318 -2.61 14.27 19.17
N PRO A 319 -2.34 13.49 18.11
CA PRO A 319 -1.43 12.34 18.19
C PRO A 319 0.01 12.72 18.56
N VAL A 320 0.41 13.93 18.20
CA VAL A 320 1.76 14.49 18.32
C VAL A 320 1.67 15.92 18.84
N GLY A 321 2.78 16.43 19.38
CA GLY A 321 2.98 17.87 19.55
C GLY A 321 3.42 18.49 18.23
N GLY A 322 2.97 19.70 17.92
CA GLY A 322 3.27 20.30 16.62
C GLY A 322 2.53 21.60 16.33
N GLU A 323 2.73 22.10 15.12
CA GLU A 323 2.03 23.26 14.56
C GLU A 323 0.78 22.81 13.80
N VAL A 324 -0.36 23.45 14.03
CA VAL A 324 -1.57 23.26 13.22
C VAL A 324 -1.35 23.99 11.90
N VAL A 325 -1.19 23.24 10.80
CA VAL A 325 -0.83 23.81 9.49
C VAL A 325 -2.01 23.98 8.54
N TRP A 326 -3.14 23.32 8.82
CA TRP A 326 -4.34 23.41 7.99
C TRP A 326 -5.61 23.07 8.78
N VAL A 327 -6.67 23.87 8.59
CA VAL A 327 -8.02 23.59 9.12
C VAL A 327 -9.03 23.97 8.04
N SER A 328 -9.68 22.99 7.43
CA SER A 328 -10.65 23.25 6.34
C SER A 328 -11.65 22.11 6.17
N THR A 329 -12.57 22.27 5.21
CA THR A 329 -13.45 21.20 4.73
C THR A 329 -12.73 20.27 3.76
N PHE A 330 -13.17 19.02 3.69
CA PHE A 330 -12.78 18.08 2.64
C PHE A 330 -14.01 17.41 2.02
N ARG A 331 -13.85 16.94 0.78
CA ARG A 331 -14.81 16.08 0.08
C ARG A 331 -14.04 15.01 -0.68
N ARG A 332 -14.45 13.75 -0.56
CA ARG A 332 -13.92 12.60 -1.30
C ARG A 332 -15.10 11.85 -1.92
N ALA A 333 -15.04 11.67 -3.24
CA ALA A 333 -16.09 11.02 -4.00
C ALA A 333 -16.37 9.59 -3.50
N LYS A 334 -17.65 9.22 -3.50
CA LYS A 334 -18.15 7.86 -3.26
C LYS A 334 -19.28 7.57 -4.25
N PRO A 335 -18.99 7.10 -5.47
CA PRO A 335 -20.03 6.69 -6.43
C PRO A 335 -20.99 5.62 -5.84
N PRO A 336 -22.17 5.41 -6.45
CA PRO A 336 -22.63 5.99 -7.72
C PRO A 336 -23.22 7.41 -7.61
N ALA A 337 -23.24 8.03 -6.43
CA ALA A 337 -24.02 9.25 -6.19
C ALA A 337 -23.36 10.22 -5.17
N PRO A 338 -23.33 11.55 -5.43
CA PRO A 338 -22.72 12.56 -4.55
C PRO A 338 -23.22 12.59 -3.10
N GLU A 339 -24.41 12.04 -2.81
CA GLU A 339 -24.97 11.93 -1.47
C GLU A 339 -24.19 10.95 -0.57
N ASN A 340 -23.50 9.99 -1.18
CA ASN A 340 -22.64 9.04 -0.48
C ASN A 340 -21.25 9.62 -0.16
N ASP A 341 -20.86 10.74 -0.79
CA ASP A 341 -19.52 11.34 -0.67
C ASP A 341 -19.09 11.54 0.78
N GLU A 342 -17.85 11.18 1.08
CA GLU A 342 -17.25 11.48 2.36
C GLU A 342 -16.93 12.96 2.45
N LYS A 343 -17.51 13.64 3.43
CA LYS A 343 -17.31 15.07 3.66
C LYS A 343 -17.28 15.38 5.15
N GLY A 344 -16.55 16.44 5.50
CA GLY A 344 -16.40 16.90 6.88
C GLY A 344 -15.30 17.93 7.00
N TRP A 345 -14.80 18.12 8.21
CA TRP A 345 -13.63 18.96 8.47
C TRP A 345 -12.37 18.11 8.66
N VAL A 346 -11.23 18.67 8.27
CA VAL A 346 -9.89 18.13 8.51
C VAL A 346 -9.08 19.15 9.30
N VAL A 347 -8.32 18.66 10.29
CA VAL A 347 -7.26 19.39 11.00
C VAL A 347 -5.95 18.70 10.67
N MET A 348 -4.92 19.47 10.34
CA MET A 348 -3.57 18.96 10.06
C MET A 348 -2.56 19.50 11.05
N ILE A 349 -1.72 18.62 11.60
CA ILE A 349 -0.65 18.98 12.54
C ILE A 349 0.68 18.53 11.97
N ARG A 350 1.61 19.46 11.79
CA ARG A 350 3.01 19.17 11.48
C ARG A 350 3.79 18.90 12.76
N ASP A 351 4.49 17.77 12.83
CA ASP A 351 5.47 17.48 13.89
C ASP A 351 6.89 17.99 13.58
N GLU A 352 7.77 17.81 14.57
CA GLU A 352 9.17 18.22 14.52
C GLU A 352 10.00 17.49 13.44
N TRP A 353 9.58 16.29 13.00
CA TRP A 353 10.21 15.53 11.92
C TRP A 353 9.65 15.88 10.54
N GLY A 354 8.64 16.77 10.48
CA GLY A 354 8.00 17.20 9.25
C GLY A 354 7.00 16.20 8.68
N PHE A 355 6.45 15.28 9.50
CA PHE A 355 5.21 14.58 9.14
C PHE A 355 4.01 15.44 9.48
N VAL A 356 2.97 15.29 8.67
CA VAL A 356 1.68 15.96 8.79
C VAL A 356 0.62 14.94 9.09
N TRP A 357 0.07 15.01 10.31
CA TRP A 357 -1.03 14.20 10.79
C TRP A 357 -2.34 14.83 10.36
N GLN A 358 -3.06 14.19 9.44
CA GLN A 358 -4.32 14.68 8.88
C GLN A 358 -5.49 13.94 9.57
N LEU A 359 -6.25 14.63 10.42
CA LEU A 359 -7.37 14.08 11.17
C LEU A 359 -8.70 14.57 10.57
N PHE A 360 -9.52 13.66 10.07
CA PHE A 360 -10.71 13.97 9.28
C PHE A 360 -12.03 13.68 9.99
N ARG A 361 -13.11 14.32 9.51
CA ARG A 361 -14.52 14.14 9.92
C ARG A 361 -14.85 14.75 11.29
N LEU A 362 -14.04 15.69 11.78
CA LEU A 362 -14.37 16.50 12.94
C LEU A 362 -15.62 17.36 12.68
N ALA A 363 -16.34 17.73 13.74
CA ALA A 363 -17.51 18.60 13.66
C ALA A 363 -17.10 20.08 13.75
N LYS A 364 -17.43 20.90 12.73
CA LYS A 364 -17.00 22.32 12.60
C LYS A 364 -17.05 23.12 13.91
N HIS A 365 -18.18 23.07 14.61
CA HIS A 365 -18.47 23.87 15.81
C HIS A 365 -17.76 23.37 17.08
N THR A 366 -17.00 22.28 17.00
CA THR A 366 -16.22 21.73 18.12
C THR A 366 -14.73 21.94 17.93
N ILE A 367 -14.27 22.38 16.76
CA ILE A 367 -12.85 22.59 16.48
C ILE A 367 -12.37 23.79 17.31
N THR A 368 -11.32 23.55 18.10
CA THR A 368 -10.77 24.49 19.10
C THR A 368 -9.53 25.23 18.62
N VAL A 369 -8.97 24.83 17.47
CA VAL A 369 -7.66 25.25 16.96
C VAL A 369 -7.76 25.92 15.59
N GLN A 370 -6.77 26.75 15.27
CA GLN A 370 -6.62 27.49 14.01
C GLN A 370 -5.21 27.26 13.42
N PRO A 371 -5.01 27.51 12.11
CA PRO A 371 -3.67 27.45 11.51
C PRO A 371 -2.69 28.41 12.21
N GLY A 372 -1.47 27.92 12.49
CA GLY A 372 -0.43 28.60 13.27
C GLY A 372 -0.45 28.28 14.77
N ASP A 373 -1.48 27.62 15.31
CA ASP A 373 -1.52 27.22 16.72
C ASP A 373 -0.49 26.12 17.01
N LEU A 374 0.29 26.29 18.08
CA LEU A 374 1.15 25.23 18.63
C LEU A 374 0.37 24.39 19.64
N VAL A 375 0.19 23.10 19.33
CA VAL A 375 -0.55 22.15 20.18
C VAL A 375 0.39 21.11 20.81
N PRO A 376 0.28 20.82 22.12
CA PRO A 376 0.98 19.68 22.71
C PRO A 376 0.30 18.37 22.33
N GLN A 377 1.06 17.27 22.39
CA GLN A 377 0.51 15.91 22.30
C GLN A 377 -0.61 15.72 23.32
N GLY A 378 -1.75 15.19 22.88
CA GLY A 378 -2.95 15.03 23.71
C GLY A 378 -3.86 16.26 23.82
N HIS A 379 -3.55 17.38 23.17
CA HIS A 379 -4.46 18.53 23.11
C HIS A 379 -5.76 18.16 22.38
N VAL A 380 -6.92 18.59 22.91
CA VAL A 380 -8.21 18.37 22.24
C VAL A 380 -8.34 19.34 21.07
N LEU A 381 -8.33 18.80 19.85
CA LEU A 381 -8.47 19.55 18.59
C LEU A 381 -9.92 19.86 18.23
N GLY A 382 -10.82 19.06 18.79
CA GLY A 382 -12.27 19.17 18.64
C GLY A 382 -12.95 17.84 18.91
N SER A 383 -14.07 17.57 18.26
CA SER A 383 -14.84 16.35 18.51
C SER A 383 -15.46 15.75 17.25
N ILE A 384 -15.68 14.45 17.29
CA ILE A 384 -16.36 13.66 16.26
C ILE A 384 -17.69 13.11 16.81
N ARG A 385 -18.73 13.05 15.98
CA ARG A 385 -20.06 12.60 16.42
C ARG A 385 -20.14 11.08 16.57
N ARG A 386 -20.54 10.63 17.75
CA ARG A 386 -20.87 9.21 18.06
C ARG A 386 -22.20 8.78 17.46
N SER A 387 -23.07 9.72 17.06
CA SER A 387 -24.38 9.40 16.47
C SER A 387 -24.25 8.54 15.20
N ASN A 388 -24.81 7.32 15.28
CA ASN A 388 -24.75 6.29 14.24
C ASN A 388 -25.18 6.85 12.88
N LEU A 389 -24.55 6.34 11.80
CA LEU A 389 -25.06 6.55 10.46
C LEU A 389 -26.47 5.95 10.34
N GLN A 390 -27.29 6.49 9.42
CA GLN A 390 -28.55 5.83 9.07
C GLN A 390 -28.28 4.37 8.69
N PRO A 391 -29.08 3.38 9.11
CA PRO A 391 -28.81 1.95 8.87
C PRO A 391 -28.78 1.51 7.39
N ALA A 392 -28.94 2.43 6.45
CA ALA A 392 -28.81 2.20 5.02
C ALA A 392 -28.10 3.40 4.36
N PRO A 393 -27.46 3.21 3.18
CA PRO A 393 -26.95 4.30 2.38
C PRO A 393 -28.06 5.27 1.95
N PRO A 394 -27.73 6.56 1.71
CA PRO A 394 -28.63 7.54 1.11
C PRO A 394 -29.19 7.06 -0.24
N VAL A 395 -28.36 6.41 -1.06
CA VAL A 395 -28.72 5.88 -2.37
C VAL A 395 -28.61 4.36 -2.40
N ARG A 396 -29.66 3.70 -2.92
CA ARG A 396 -29.74 2.24 -3.12
C ARG A 396 -30.04 1.86 -4.57
N LEU A 397 -29.91 2.80 -5.50
CA LEU A 397 -30.12 2.53 -6.92
C LEU A 397 -29.04 1.55 -7.43
N PRO A 398 -29.36 0.67 -8.40
CA PRO A 398 -28.36 -0.12 -9.11
C PRO A 398 -27.17 0.76 -9.55
N PRO A 399 -25.92 0.27 -9.42
CA PRO A 399 -25.50 -1.10 -9.12
C PRO A 399 -25.57 -1.47 -7.62
N ALA A 400 -26.04 -0.59 -6.75
CA ALA A 400 -25.95 -0.73 -5.30
C ALA A 400 -27.04 -1.63 -4.68
N ASP A 401 -27.33 -2.78 -5.29
CA ASP A 401 -28.22 -3.79 -4.69
C ASP A 401 -27.66 -4.34 -3.36
N PRO A 402 -28.52 -4.64 -2.38
CA PRO A 402 -28.13 -5.26 -1.11
C PRO A 402 -27.48 -6.64 -1.35
N PRO A 403 -26.67 -7.16 -0.39
CA PRO A 403 -26.08 -8.48 -0.57
C PRO A 403 -27.21 -9.50 -0.68
N LEU A 404 -27.11 -10.41 -1.65
CA LEU A 404 -28.15 -11.39 -1.98
C LEU A 404 -28.50 -12.25 -0.77
N GLU A 405 -27.48 -12.59 0.01
CA GLU A 405 -27.63 -13.26 1.30
C GLU A 405 -27.44 -12.26 2.43
N LYS A 406 -28.24 -12.43 3.50
CA LYS A 406 -27.91 -11.78 4.77
C LYS A 406 -26.68 -12.49 5.34
N PRO A 407 -25.67 -11.77 5.87
CA PRO A 407 -24.68 -12.41 6.70
C PRO A 407 -25.35 -13.09 7.92
N SER A 408 -24.55 -13.93 8.61
CA SER A 408 -24.86 -14.65 9.85
C SER A 408 -25.91 -13.99 10.77
N LYS A 409 -26.71 -14.80 11.47
CA LYS A 409 -27.71 -14.32 12.44
C LYS A 409 -27.07 -13.43 13.52
N GLY A 410 -27.15 -12.12 13.33
CA GLY A 410 -26.58 -11.11 14.22
C GLY A 410 -25.95 -9.94 13.46
N THR A 411 -25.37 -10.22 12.29
CA THR A 411 -24.65 -9.22 11.50
C THR A 411 -25.60 -8.26 10.79
N PRO A 412 -25.38 -6.94 10.88
CA PRO A 412 -26.25 -5.94 10.23
C PRO A 412 -26.13 -6.00 8.70
N LYS A 413 -27.17 -5.52 8.00
CA LYS A 413 -27.28 -5.56 6.52
C LYS A 413 -26.19 -4.75 5.78
N TYR A 414 -25.60 -3.77 6.46
CA TYR A 414 -24.51 -2.94 5.95
C TYR A 414 -23.40 -2.87 7.02
N PRO A 415 -22.63 -3.95 7.23
CA PRO A 415 -21.74 -4.09 8.39
C PRO A 415 -20.53 -3.14 8.35
N PHE A 416 -20.24 -2.57 7.18
CA PHE A 416 -19.14 -1.63 6.99
C PHE A 416 -19.56 -0.16 7.04
N ARG A 417 -20.84 0.11 7.35
CA ARG A 417 -21.40 1.46 7.50
C ARG A 417 -21.41 1.90 8.97
N PHE A 418 -20.28 2.41 9.45
CA PHE A 418 -20.11 2.95 10.79
C PHE A 418 -19.49 4.35 10.76
N ARG A 419 -19.56 5.07 11.88
CA ARG A 419 -18.76 6.29 12.06
C ARG A 419 -17.32 5.91 12.41
N SER A 420 -16.37 6.50 11.69
CA SER A 420 -14.94 6.40 12.00
C SER A 420 -14.25 7.76 11.85
N LEU A 421 -13.25 8.00 12.70
CA LEU A 421 -12.22 9.01 12.49
C LEU A 421 -11.26 8.46 11.44
N LEU A 422 -10.98 9.22 10.38
CA LEU A 422 -9.93 8.87 9.41
C LEU A 422 -8.66 9.63 9.81
N VAL A 423 -7.53 8.93 9.84
CA VAL A 423 -6.22 9.48 10.19
C VAL A 423 -5.25 9.10 9.08
N ASN A 424 -4.70 10.10 8.39
CA ASN A 424 -3.57 9.91 7.47
C ASN A 424 -2.31 10.51 8.09
N VAL A 425 -1.14 9.97 7.73
CA VAL A 425 0.16 10.58 8.01
C VAL A 425 0.86 10.77 6.68
N ALA A 426 1.36 11.97 6.41
CA ALA A 426 2.01 12.28 5.14
C ALA A 426 3.21 13.21 5.33
N ARG A 427 4.06 13.32 4.31
CA ARG A 427 5.05 14.40 4.17
C ARG A 427 4.77 15.20 2.90
N PRO A 428 4.91 16.54 2.93
CA PRO A 428 4.65 17.38 1.76
C PRO A 428 5.73 17.16 0.70
N ASN A 429 5.42 17.50 -0.56
CA ASN A 429 6.46 17.62 -1.58
C ASN A 429 7.45 18.74 -1.16
N PRO A 430 8.78 18.50 -1.10
CA PRO A 430 9.76 19.52 -0.75
C PRO A 430 9.78 20.73 -1.70
N ASP A 431 9.27 20.59 -2.93
CA ASP A 431 9.18 21.69 -3.90
C ASP A 431 7.98 22.64 -3.65
N TRP A 432 7.11 22.35 -2.68
CA TRP A 432 5.98 23.22 -2.35
C TRP A 432 6.42 24.46 -1.56
N SER A 433 5.84 25.61 -1.90
CA SER A 433 6.03 26.89 -1.18
C SER A 433 4.91 27.21 -0.19
N GLU A 434 3.82 26.44 -0.19
CA GLU A 434 2.64 26.65 0.66
C GLU A 434 2.00 25.31 1.05
N TRP A 435 1.29 25.28 2.17
CA TRP A 435 0.52 24.11 2.60
C TRP A 435 -0.63 23.82 1.64
N GLN A 436 -0.78 22.55 1.24
CA GLN A 436 -1.82 22.10 0.32
C GLN A 436 -2.97 21.39 1.05
N PRO A 437 -4.18 21.37 0.47
CA PRO A 437 -5.27 20.51 0.93
C PRO A 437 -4.89 19.02 0.99
N ALA A 438 -5.65 18.25 1.75
CA ALA A 438 -5.51 16.79 1.76
C ALA A 438 -5.82 16.21 0.38
N TYR A 439 -5.12 15.13 0.01
CA TYR A 439 -5.28 14.43 -1.28
C TYR A 439 -4.83 15.21 -2.53
N THR A 440 -4.22 16.40 -2.37
CA THR A 440 -3.48 17.06 -3.47
C THR A 440 -2.26 16.20 -3.89
N ASP A 441 -2.03 16.05 -5.19
CA ASP A 441 -0.88 15.32 -5.72
C ASP A 441 0.45 15.93 -5.25
N GLY A 442 1.26 15.13 -4.55
CA GLY A 442 2.53 15.55 -3.96
C GLY A 442 2.70 15.15 -2.48
N TRP A 443 1.63 14.77 -1.80
CA TRP A 443 1.72 14.13 -0.47
C TRP A 443 2.35 12.73 -0.56
N GLU A 444 3.44 12.49 0.17
CA GLU A 444 3.99 11.16 0.43
C GLU A 444 3.32 10.57 1.68
N TYR A 445 2.39 9.64 1.50
CA TYR A 445 1.65 9.03 2.60
C TYR A 445 2.41 7.84 3.23
N PHE A 446 2.30 7.71 4.56
CA PHE A 446 2.89 6.67 5.38
C PHE A 446 1.80 5.95 6.18
N ASN A 447 1.99 4.65 6.47
CA ASN A 447 1.03 3.89 7.29
C ASN A 447 1.02 4.42 8.73
N PRO A 448 -0.08 5.01 9.24
CA PRO A 448 -0.11 5.58 10.58
C PRO A 448 0.16 4.56 11.70
N VAL A 449 -0.09 3.26 11.47
CA VAL A 449 0.20 2.19 12.45
C VAL A 449 1.71 2.07 12.74
N HIS A 450 2.58 2.41 11.78
CA HIS A 450 4.02 2.48 12.02
C HIS A 450 4.43 3.63 12.96
N LEU A 451 3.62 4.68 13.08
CA LEU A 451 3.94 5.84 13.91
C LEU A 451 3.20 5.84 15.25
N LEU A 452 2.04 5.18 15.36
CA LEU A 452 1.24 5.13 16.59
C LEU A 452 1.82 4.15 17.64
N SER A 453 1.45 4.40 18.90
CA SER A 453 1.78 3.54 20.06
C SER A 453 1.26 2.12 19.87
N GLU A 454 2.03 1.11 20.26
CA GLU A 454 1.57 -0.28 20.25
C GLU A 454 0.83 -0.64 21.57
N GLY A 455 1.02 0.16 22.62
CA GLY A 455 0.35 0.01 23.91
C GLY A 455 0.57 -1.36 24.54
N THR A 456 -0.51 -2.00 25.00
CA THR A 456 -0.47 -3.38 25.52
C THR A 456 -1.10 -4.43 24.60
N TYR A 457 -1.76 -4.01 23.53
CA TYR A 457 -2.54 -4.84 22.61
C TYR A 457 -1.66 -5.56 21.56
N PHE A 458 -2.15 -6.70 21.10
CA PHE A 458 -1.56 -7.44 19.99
C PHE A 458 -2.66 -8.24 19.28
N SER A 459 -2.67 -8.27 17.93
CA SER A 459 -3.59 -9.14 17.20
C SER A 459 -3.14 -10.60 17.33
N ASN A 460 -4.07 -11.48 17.71
CA ASN A 460 -3.89 -12.94 17.65
C ASN A 460 -4.64 -13.56 16.46
N VAL A 461 -5.12 -12.74 15.53
CA VAL A 461 -5.97 -13.16 14.41
C VAL A 461 -5.18 -13.00 13.11
N PRO A 462 -4.75 -14.09 12.46
CA PRO A 462 -4.09 -14.01 11.17
C PRO A 462 -5.07 -13.69 10.03
N PRO A 463 -4.59 -13.14 8.91
CA PRO A 463 -5.38 -12.95 7.70
C PRO A 463 -5.71 -14.32 7.07
N TYR A 464 -6.98 -14.60 6.82
CA TYR A 464 -7.42 -15.87 6.23
C TYR A 464 -7.82 -15.74 4.75
N ALA A 465 -7.56 -16.80 3.99
CA ALA A 465 -8.10 -16.96 2.65
C ALA A 465 -9.47 -17.64 2.69
N ASP A 466 -10.49 -16.98 2.12
CA ASP A 466 -11.84 -17.53 1.94
C ASP A 466 -12.45 -17.10 0.57
N PRO A 467 -12.84 -18.02 -0.32
CA PRO A 467 -12.62 -19.47 -0.22
C PRO A 467 -11.14 -19.80 -0.12
N SER A 468 -10.86 -20.97 0.47
CA SER A 468 -9.51 -21.40 0.85
C SER A 468 -8.71 -21.96 -0.33
N ALA A 469 -8.85 -21.32 -1.49
CA ALA A 469 -8.44 -21.84 -2.78
C ALA A 469 -7.47 -20.89 -3.50
N LEU A 470 -6.60 -21.48 -4.33
CA LEU A 470 -5.83 -20.75 -5.34
C LEU A 470 -6.43 -20.96 -6.71
N PHE A 471 -6.60 -19.87 -7.45
CA PHE A 471 -7.11 -19.88 -8.82
C PHE A 471 -5.97 -19.59 -9.79
N PHE A 472 -5.93 -20.32 -10.90
CA PHE A 472 -4.88 -20.17 -11.91
C PHE A 472 -5.49 -19.67 -13.23
N ALA A 473 -5.12 -18.45 -13.59
CA ALA A 473 -5.60 -17.74 -14.78
C ALA A 473 -4.48 -17.57 -15.81
N GLN A 474 -4.89 -17.26 -17.04
CA GLN A 474 -3.98 -16.71 -18.04
C GLN A 474 -3.81 -15.20 -17.76
N PRO A 475 -2.60 -14.64 -17.89
CA PRO A 475 -2.36 -13.23 -17.57
C PRO A 475 -3.16 -12.32 -18.48
N VAL A 476 -3.75 -11.28 -17.89
CA VAL A 476 -4.44 -10.21 -18.61
C VAL A 476 -3.46 -9.17 -19.15
N SER A 477 -3.80 -8.57 -20.29
CA SER A 477 -3.02 -7.50 -20.93
C SER A 477 -3.57 -6.09 -20.67
N SER A 478 -4.72 -5.97 -20.01
CA SER A 478 -5.40 -4.71 -19.72
C SER A 478 -6.10 -4.75 -18.35
N PRO A 479 -6.15 -3.63 -17.61
CA PRO A 479 -6.97 -3.53 -16.40
C PRO A 479 -8.47 -3.61 -16.65
N SER A 480 -8.91 -3.40 -17.88
CA SER A 480 -10.33 -3.45 -18.27
C SER A 480 -10.86 -4.86 -18.49
N ALA A 481 -10.00 -5.89 -18.50
CA ALA A 481 -10.39 -7.27 -18.80
C ALA A 481 -10.28 -8.13 -17.52
N PRO A 482 -11.35 -8.83 -17.09
CA PRO A 482 -11.30 -9.72 -15.93
C PRO A 482 -10.47 -10.97 -16.26
N PRO A 483 -9.59 -11.44 -15.36
CA PRO A 483 -8.93 -12.72 -15.54
C PRO A 483 -9.93 -13.88 -15.68
N LEU A 484 -9.53 -14.88 -16.48
CA LEU A 484 -10.26 -16.14 -16.60
C LEU A 484 -9.44 -17.26 -15.96
N ALA A 485 -9.81 -17.62 -14.72
CA ALA A 485 -9.29 -18.78 -14.04
C ALA A 485 -9.90 -20.05 -14.65
N ARG A 486 -9.07 -20.93 -15.21
CA ARG A 486 -9.57 -22.17 -15.83
C ARG A 486 -9.65 -23.33 -14.86
N VAL A 487 -8.86 -23.27 -13.79
CA VAL A 487 -8.71 -24.31 -12.77
C VAL A 487 -8.46 -23.68 -11.39
N SER A 488 -8.87 -24.40 -10.34
CA SER A 488 -8.66 -24.07 -8.93
C SER A 488 -7.86 -25.15 -8.20
N SER A 489 -7.39 -24.86 -6.98
CA SER A 489 -6.78 -25.84 -6.07
C SER A 489 -7.74 -26.96 -5.64
N ASP A 490 -9.03 -26.66 -5.67
CA ASP A 490 -10.12 -27.49 -5.12
C ASP A 490 -10.72 -28.41 -6.20
N ASP A 491 -10.28 -28.23 -7.45
CA ASP A 491 -10.64 -29.10 -8.57
C ASP A 491 -10.17 -30.55 -8.31
N VAL A 492 -11.03 -31.51 -8.68
CA VAL A 492 -10.75 -32.96 -8.53
C VAL A 492 -9.47 -33.40 -9.25
N VAL A 493 -9.10 -32.71 -10.33
CA VAL A 493 -7.86 -32.93 -11.09
C VAL A 493 -6.90 -31.80 -10.79
N LYS A 494 -5.68 -32.13 -10.34
CA LYS A 494 -4.65 -31.13 -10.02
C LYS A 494 -4.36 -30.21 -11.23
N PRO A 495 -4.34 -28.87 -11.05
CA PRO A 495 -4.04 -27.91 -12.10
C PRO A 495 -2.80 -28.28 -12.93
N VAL A 496 -2.95 -28.31 -14.25
CA VAL A 496 -1.83 -28.45 -15.19
C VAL A 496 -1.49 -27.07 -15.75
N LEU A 497 -0.27 -26.62 -15.49
CA LEU A 497 0.23 -25.28 -15.79
C LEU A 497 1.36 -25.33 -16.82
N SER A 498 1.39 -24.31 -17.70
CA SER A 498 2.38 -24.16 -18.77
C SER A 498 2.46 -22.70 -19.23
N GLY A 499 3.65 -22.22 -19.58
CA GLY A 499 3.86 -20.82 -19.99
C GLY A 499 3.65 -19.83 -18.85
N ASN A 500 3.14 -18.64 -19.19
CA ASN A 500 2.86 -17.58 -18.22
C ASN A 500 1.53 -17.82 -17.51
N VAL A 501 1.53 -17.78 -16.18
CA VAL A 501 0.38 -18.02 -15.31
C VAL A 501 0.20 -16.86 -14.35
N GLU A 502 -1.05 -16.48 -14.14
CA GLU A 502 -1.46 -15.55 -13.09
C GLU A 502 -2.12 -16.36 -11.95
N ILE A 503 -1.57 -16.22 -10.74
CA ILE A 503 -2.18 -16.75 -9.51
C ILE A 503 -3.13 -15.70 -8.95
N LEU A 504 -4.36 -16.09 -8.62
CA LEU A 504 -5.33 -15.29 -7.88
C LEU A 504 -5.64 -15.95 -6.53
N VAL A 505 -5.81 -15.15 -5.50
CA VAL A 505 -6.19 -15.57 -4.15
C VAL A 505 -7.21 -14.61 -3.56
N VAL A 506 -8.17 -15.13 -2.80
CA VAL A 506 -9.16 -14.33 -2.07
C VAL A 506 -8.77 -14.30 -0.60
N PHE A 507 -8.75 -13.12 0.01
CA PHE A 507 -8.58 -12.94 1.44
C PHE A 507 -9.77 -12.23 2.06
N ASP A 508 -10.16 -12.68 3.24
CA ASP A 508 -11.04 -11.95 4.13
C ASP A 508 -10.36 -10.64 4.55
N ALA A 509 -11.03 -9.52 4.37
CA ALA A 509 -10.56 -8.24 4.89
C ALA A 509 -11.05 -7.99 6.34
N PHE A 510 -12.14 -8.66 6.75
CA PHE A 510 -12.83 -8.42 8.01
C PHE A 510 -13.44 -9.72 8.60
N LEU A 511 -13.43 -9.85 9.93
CA LEU A 511 -14.14 -10.91 10.67
C LEU A 511 -15.12 -10.30 11.69
N GLU A 512 -16.04 -11.10 12.22
CA GLU A 512 -16.89 -10.69 13.36
C GLU A 512 -16.03 -10.39 14.61
N ALA A 513 -16.34 -9.29 15.31
CA ALA A 513 -15.59 -8.81 16.45
C ALA A 513 -15.45 -9.88 17.58
N PRO A 514 -14.24 -10.38 17.88
CA PRO A 514 -14.06 -11.45 18.86
C PRO A 514 -14.62 -11.08 20.24
N GLY A 515 -15.50 -11.93 20.77
CA GLY A 515 -16.12 -11.74 22.09
C GLY A 515 -17.27 -10.72 22.14
N ASN A 516 -17.59 -10.01 21.05
CA ASN A 516 -18.75 -9.12 21.01
C ASN A 516 -19.39 -9.05 19.60
N PRO A 517 -20.20 -10.04 19.19
CA PRO A 517 -20.84 -10.03 17.86
C PRO A 517 -21.85 -8.87 17.67
N GLY A 518 -22.31 -8.23 18.74
CA GLY A 518 -23.10 -6.99 18.67
C GLY A 518 -22.28 -5.74 18.29
N ASP A 519 -20.96 -5.90 18.18
CA ASP A 519 -20.02 -4.86 17.82
C ASP A 519 -19.55 -4.94 16.35
N GLY A 520 -20.14 -5.80 15.53
CA GLY A 520 -19.91 -5.80 14.07
C GLY A 520 -18.57 -6.41 13.67
N MET A 521 -17.85 -5.76 12.75
CA MET A 521 -16.69 -6.34 12.06
C MET A 521 -15.36 -5.66 12.41
N ASP A 522 -14.31 -6.47 12.55
CA ASP A 522 -12.92 -6.09 12.86
C ASP A 522 -12.04 -6.34 11.63
N ALA A 523 -11.11 -5.42 11.35
CA ALA A 523 -10.20 -5.55 10.19
C ALA A 523 -9.13 -6.62 10.45
N ILE A 524 -9.00 -7.58 9.52
CA ILE A 524 -7.90 -8.56 9.48
C ILE A 524 -6.91 -8.34 8.33
N SER A 525 -7.03 -7.19 7.66
CA SER A 525 -5.93 -6.33 7.17
C SER A 525 -4.62 -7.02 6.72
N LEU A 526 -4.49 -7.35 5.44
CA LEU A 526 -3.19 -7.69 4.87
C LEU A 526 -2.23 -6.49 4.89
N TYR A 527 -1.07 -6.66 5.52
CA TYR A 527 0.06 -5.72 5.48
C TYR A 527 1.10 -6.09 4.41
N ALA A 528 1.25 -7.40 4.16
CA ALA A 528 2.12 -7.92 3.12
C ALA A 528 1.57 -9.24 2.56
N LEU A 529 1.90 -9.51 1.31
CA LEU A 529 1.57 -10.73 0.59
C LEU A 529 2.83 -11.32 -0.01
N ASP A 530 3.11 -12.60 0.29
CA ASP A 530 4.21 -13.33 -0.30
C ASP A 530 3.71 -14.61 -0.98
N TRP A 531 4.43 -15.10 -1.99
CA TRP A 531 4.13 -16.38 -2.65
C TRP A 531 5.38 -17.23 -2.85
N ALA A 532 5.24 -18.54 -2.90
CA ALA A 532 6.34 -19.48 -3.06
C ALA A 532 5.97 -20.62 -4.04
N VAL A 533 6.98 -21.19 -4.69
CA VAL A 533 6.85 -22.42 -5.47
C VAL A 533 8.08 -23.31 -5.25
N TRP A 534 7.85 -24.60 -4.99
CA TRP A 534 8.91 -25.59 -4.75
C TRP A 534 8.48 -26.99 -5.21
N PRO A 535 9.42 -27.86 -5.61
CA PRO A 535 9.09 -29.21 -6.06
C PRO A 535 8.53 -30.07 -4.92
N VAL A 536 7.62 -30.98 -5.26
CA VAL A 536 7.12 -31.99 -4.31
C VAL A 536 8.23 -33.00 -4.02
N GLY A 537 8.68 -33.09 -2.76
CA GLY A 537 9.79 -33.95 -2.33
C GLY A 537 9.45 -34.83 -1.12
N PRO A 538 10.28 -35.86 -0.85
CA PRO A 538 10.12 -36.71 0.33
C PRO A 538 10.42 -35.92 1.61
N GLY A 539 9.40 -35.75 2.46
CA GLY A 539 9.46 -34.93 3.68
C GLY A 539 8.33 -33.91 3.77
N ASN A 540 7.75 -33.51 2.63
CA ASN A 540 6.60 -32.61 2.60
C ASN A 540 5.34 -33.37 3.07
N PRO A 541 4.36 -32.70 3.72
CA PRO A 541 3.09 -33.35 4.07
C PRO A 541 2.33 -33.80 2.81
N GLU A 542 1.66 -34.96 2.86
CA GLU A 542 0.92 -35.53 1.70
C GLU A 542 -0.23 -34.64 1.19
N GLY A 543 -0.65 -33.63 1.96
CA GLY A 543 -1.64 -32.63 1.58
C GLY A 543 -1.11 -31.19 1.50
N GLY A 544 0.20 -30.97 1.61
CA GLY A 544 0.78 -29.63 1.75
C GLY A 544 0.61 -29.08 3.17
N TYR A 545 1.00 -27.82 3.39
CA TYR A 545 0.82 -27.16 4.68
C TYR A 545 -0.61 -26.64 4.78
N ARG A 546 -1.26 -26.93 5.92
CA ARG A 546 -2.60 -26.43 6.24
C ARG A 546 -2.56 -24.96 6.67
N LYS A 547 -3.72 -24.31 6.72
CA LYS A 547 -3.89 -22.91 7.18
C LYS A 547 -3.24 -22.60 8.53
N ASP A 548 -3.18 -23.59 9.42
CA ASP A 548 -2.60 -23.51 10.77
C ASP A 548 -1.09 -23.82 10.81
N GLN A 549 -0.49 -24.24 9.69
CA GLN A 549 0.90 -24.70 9.59
C GLN A 549 1.83 -23.75 8.81
N CYS A 550 1.35 -22.58 8.42
CA CYS A 550 2.08 -21.59 7.62
C CYS A 550 3.39 -21.09 8.28
N ALA A 551 3.41 -21.07 9.61
CA ALA A 551 4.61 -20.74 10.39
C ALA A 551 5.69 -21.85 10.30
N ASP A 552 5.29 -23.11 10.11
CA ASP A 552 6.21 -24.24 9.93
C ASP A 552 6.66 -24.40 8.48
N GLU A 553 5.78 -24.10 7.51
CA GLU A 553 6.17 -23.95 6.10
C GLU A 553 7.33 -22.94 5.95
N SER A 554 7.25 -21.83 6.69
CA SER A 554 8.26 -20.77 6.68
C SER A 554 9.61 -21.19 7.31
N LYS A 555 9.71 -22.40 7.90
CA LYS A 555 10.95 -22.98 8.46
C LYS A 555 11.61 -23.99 7.50
N ASP A 556 10.93 -24.44 6.46
CA ASP A 556 11.49 -25.37 5.48
C ASP A 556 12.50 -24.64 4.57
N PRO A 557 13.79 -25.04 4.54
CA PRO A 557 14.80 -24.40 3.69
C PRO A 557 14.53 -24.55 2.18
N ASN A 558 13.64 -25.45 1.76
CA ASN A 558 13.21 -25.60 0.37
C ASN A 558 12.13 -24.56 -0.03
N VAL A 559 11.43 -23.96 0.93
CA VAL A 559 10.36 -22.99 0.67
C VAL A 559 10.93 -21.58 0.64
N ARG A 560 11.04 -21.00 -0.56
CA ARG A 560 11.47 -19.61 -0.74
C ARG A 560 10.30 -18.73 -1.15
N TYR A 561 9.87 -17.92 -0.20
CA TYR A 561 8.88 -16.87 -0.43
C TYR A 561 9.47 -15.68 -1.20
N ARG A 562 8.73 -15.24 -2.21
CA ARG A 562 8.89 -14.00 -2.97
C ARG A 562 7.87 -13.00 -2.46
N ILE A 563 8.30 -11.78 -2.15
CA ILE A 563 7.39 -10.71 -1.73
C ILE A 563 6.63 -10.24 -2.98
N SER A 564 5.31 -10.31 -2.96
CA SER A 564 4.47 -9.63 -3.95
C SER A 564 4.34 -8.15 -3.59
N PHE A 565 3.98 -7.87 -2.35
CA PHE A 565 4.04 -6.53 -1.78
C PHE A 565 4.22 -6.54 -0.27
N GLN A 566 4.65 -5.39 0.25
CA GLN A 566 4.65 -5.03 1.67
C GLN A 566 4.37 -3.53 1.72
N HIS A 567 3.34 -3.09 2.45
CA HIS A 567 2.87 -1.71 2.36
C HIS A 567 3.91 -0.65 2.75
N SER A 568 4.88 -0.94 3.62
CA SER A 568 5.98 -0.02 3.92
C SER A 568 7.01 0.15 2.79
N LYS A 569 6.99 -0.72 1.77
CA LYS A 569 7.95 -0.74 0.65
C LYS A 569 7.34 -0.26 -0.66
N PHE A 570 6.12 0.25 -0.66
CA PHE A 570 5.57 0.85 -1.88
C PHE A 570 6.32 2.13 -2.26
N PRO A 571 6.72 2.31 -3.53
CA PRO A 571 7.48 3.48 -3.93
C PRO A 571 6.68 4.79 -3.78
N ARG A 572 7.34 5.87 -3.33
CA ARG A 572 6.76 7.21 -3.10
C ARG A 572 5.78 7.68 -4.21
N PHE A 573 6.17 7.48 -5.47
CA PHE A 573 5.41 7.86 -6.66
C PHE A 573 4.13 7.04 -6.92
N TRP A 574 3.75 6.15 -6.01
CA TRP A 574 2.51 5.36 -6.10
C TRP A 574 1.28 6.09 -5.54
N ASN A 575 1.50 7.15 -4.78
CA ASN A 575 0.43 7.95 -4.18
C ASN A 575 -0.17 9.01 -5.13
N SER A 576 0.26 9.07 -6.41
CA SER A 576 -0.25 10.05 -7.37
C SER A 576 -1.48 9.58 -8.14
N THR A 577 -2.46 10.47 -8.31
CA THR A 577 -3.75 10.19 -8.97
C THR A 577 -3.56 9.69 -10.41
N ALA A 578 -2.63 10.30 -11.15
CA ALA A 578 -2.35 10.02 -12.56
C ALA A 578 -1.86 8.59 -12.87
N SER A 579 -1.61 7.76 -11.85
CA SER A 579 -1.13 6.38 -12.02
C SER A 579 -1.75 5.37 -11.05
N ALA A 580 -2.81 5.78 -10.32
CA ALA A 580 -3.40 4.98 -9.26
C ALA A 580 -3.94 3.64 -9.77
N TYR A 581 -4.58 3.60 -10.94
CA TYR A 581 -5.27 2.41 -11.45
C TYR A 581 -4.34 1.24 -11.79
N ASP A 582 -3.34 1.45 -12.65
CA ASP A 582 -2.43 0.37 -13.06
C ASP A 582 -1.67 -0.23 -11.87
N LYS A 583 -1.37 0.60 -10.85
CA LYS A 583 -0.70 0.19 -9.61
C LYS A 583 -1.64 -0.50 -8.62
N LEU A 584 -2.88 -0.01 -8.50
CA LEU A 584 -3.95 -0.65 -7.73
C LEU A 584 -4.23 -2.04 -8.28
N PHE A 585 -4.38 -2.15 -9.60
CA PHE A 585 -4.66 -3.40 -10.29
C PHE A 585 -3.42 -4.27 -10.53
N ALA A 586 -2.20 -3.75 -10.33
CA ALA A 586 -1.02 -4.61 -10.16
C ALA A 586 -1.07 -5.46 -8.88
N HIS A 587 -1.95 -5.15 -7.91
CA HIS A 587 -2.14 -5.95 -6.70
C HIS A 587 -3.52 -6.59 -6.62
N TYR A 588 -4.57 -5.84 -6.96
CA TYR A 588 -5.96 -6.26 -6.84
C TYR A 588 -6.59 -6.67 -8.16
N VAL A 589 -7.55 -7.58 -8.07
CA VAL A 589 -8.36 -8.04 -9.20
C VAL A 589 -9.81 -7.63 -8.97
N PRO A 590 -10.35 -6.64 -9.71
CA PRO A 590 -11.72 -6.15 -9.52
C PRO A 590 -12.77 -7.26 -9.63
N SER A 591 -12.62 -8.12 -10.64
CA SER A 591 -13.41 -9.31 -10.81
C SER A 591 -12.66 -10.34 -11.65
N PHE A 592 -13.00 -11.62 -11.46
CA PHE A 592 -12.54 -12.71 -12.31
C PHE A 592 -13.64 -13.75 -12.46
N LYS A 593 -13.54 -14.55 -13.53
CA LYS A 593 -14.45 -15.68 -13.78
C LYS A 593 -13.68 -16.97 -13.57
N HIS A 594 -14.27 -17.97 -12.93
CA HIS A 594 -13.67 -19.29 -12.78
C HIS A 594 -14.56 -20.41 -13.30
N GLY A 595 -13.94 -21.46 -13.85
CA GLY A 595 -14.62 -22.66 -14.32
C GLY A 595 -14.31 -23.04 -15.77
N ALA A 596 -14.15 -24.33 -16.01
CA ALA A 596 -13.75 -24.88 -17.31
C ALA A 596 -14.76 -24.58 -18.43
N PHE A 597 -16.06 -24.70 -18.15
CA PHE A 597 -17.13 -24.58 -19.15
C PHE A 597 -17.82 -23.21 -19.08
N SER A 598 -17.96 -22.53 -20.21
CA SER A 598 -18.52 -21.16 -20.29
C SER A 598 -19.93 -21.00 -19.68
N TRP A 599 -20.76 -22.05 -19.73
CA TRP A 599 -22.13 -22.06 -19.18
C TRP A 599 -22.20 -22.34 -17.67
N ALA A 600 -21.10 -22.76 -17.05
CA ALA A 600 -20.97 -23.07 -15.62
C ALA A 600 -19.93 -22.17 -14.93
N ARG A 601 -19.56 -21.04 -15.55
CA ARG A 601 -18.57 -20.12 -14.96
C ARG A 601 -19.20 -19.31 -13.84
N GLU A 602 -18.62 -19.45 -12.66
CA GLU A 602 -18.90 -18.58 -11.54
C GLU A 602 -18.06 -17.30 -11.65
N THR A 603 -18.52 -16.27 -10.95
CA THR A 603 -17.91 -14.94 -10.91
C THR A 603 -17.53 -14.65 -9.48
N MET A 604 -16.31 -14.16 -9.28
CA MET A 604 -15.87 -13.57 -8.02
C MET A 604 -15.48 -12.11 -8.27
N SER A 605 -15.83 -11.23 -7.34
CA SER A 605 -15.57 -9.79 -7.44
C SER A 605 -14.93 -9.31 -6.15
N SER A 606 -13.87 -8.52 -6.26
CA SER A 606 -13.33 -7.73 -5.16
C SER A 606 -14.24 -6.52 -4.97
N GLN A 607 -14.97 -6.46 -3.85
CA GLN A 607 -15.95 -5.42 -3.56
C GLN A 607 -15.62 -4.80 -2.21
N PHE A 608 -15.60 -3.46 -2.15
CA PHE A 608 -15.36 -2.69 -0.91
C PHE A 608 -16.44 -1.62 -0.72
N ASP A 609 -17.70 -2.05 -0.69
CA ASP A 609 -18.84 -1.18 -0.38
C ASP A 609 -19.35 -1.41 1.05
N GLU A 610 -20.51 -0.85 1.39
CA GLU A 610 -21.06 -0.93 2.74
C GLU A 610 -21.59 -2.32 3.14
N LYS A 611 -21.69 -3.25 2.18
CA LYS A 611 -22.38 -4.55 2.31
C LYS A 611 -21.42 -5.73 2.39
N ALA A 612 -20.40 -5.71 1.54
CA ALA A 612 -19.42 -6.77 1.37
C ALA A 612 -18.01 -6.18 1.28
N ARG A 613 -17.04 -6.89 1.90
CA ARG A 613 -15.61 -6.58 1.83
C ARG A 613 -14.83 -7.87 1.58
N THR A 614 -14.70 -8.19 0.31
CA THR A 614 -13.93 -9.34 -0.20
C THR A 614 -12.80 -8.78 -1.05
N LEU A 615 -11.57 -9.21 -0.81
CA LEU A 615 -10.39 -8.72 -1.52
C LEU A 615 -9.73 -9.83 -2.32
N VAL A 616 -9.64 -9.66 -3.64
CA VAL A 616 -8.94 -10.58 -4.54
C VAL A 616 -7.59 -10.00 -4.91
N TYR A 617 -6.52 -10.77 -4.68
CA TYR A 617 -5.14 -10.39 -4.94
C TYR A 617 -4.53 -11.23 -6.05
N ALA A 618 -3.62 -10.63 -6.81
CA ALA A 618 -2.81 -11.31 -7.82
C ALA A 618 -1.31 -11.27 -7.46
N PRO A 619 -0.80 -12.17 -6.59
CA PRO A 619 0.58 -12.13 -6.08
C PRO A 619 1.67 -12.14 -7.16
N THR A 620 1.33 -12.61 -8.37
CA THR A 620 2.25 -12.81 -9.50
C THR A 620 2.27 -11.68 -10.53
N ARG A 621 1.48 -10.61 -10.35
CA ARG A 621 1.49 -9.39 -11.19
C ARG A 621 2.76 -8.56 -10.95
N THR A 622 3.91 -9.15 -11.25
CA THR A 622 5.24 -8.54 -11.12
C THR A 622 6.02 -8.69 -12.42
N LEU A 623 6.56 -7.59 -12.94
CA LEU A 623 7.42 -7.52 -14.12
C LEU A 623 8.73 -6.83 -13.74
N ARG A 624 9.87 -7.51 -13.88
CA ARG A 624 11.20 -6.99 -13.45
C ARG A 624 11.23 -6.48 -11.99
N GLY A 625 10.42 -7.10 -11.11
CA GLY A 625 10.28 -6.72 -9.70
C GLY A 625 9.37 -5.52 -9.41
N GLU A 626 8.92 -4.80 -10.45
CA GLU A 626 7.84 -3.82 -10.35
C GLU A 626 6.52 -4.59 -10.33
N PRO A 627 5.57 -4.29 -9.42
CA PRO A 627 4.22 -4.76 -9.64
C PRO A 627 3.63 -4.05 -10.86
N ASP A 628 3.17 -4.84 -11.81
CA ASP A 628 2.68 -4.43 -13.13
C ASP A 628 1.56 -5.40 -13.50
N ILE A 629 0.44 -4.89 -14.01
CA ILE A 629 -0.72 -5.72 -14.32
C ILE A 629 -0.45 -6.80 -15.37
N ARG A 630 0.54 -6.58 -16.25
CA ARG A 630 1.00 -7.52 -17.29
C ARG A 630 1.97 -8.57 -16.73
N GLY A 631 2.41 -8.40 -15.48
CA GLY A 631 3.30 -9.31 -14.78
C GLY A 631 2.67 -10.68 -14.57
N SER A 632 3.49 -11.73 -14.61
CA SER A 632 3.03 -13.11 -14.44
C SER A 632 4.16 -14.03 -14.02
N TRP A 633 3.80 -15.21 -13.51
CA TRP A 633 4.74 -16.28 -13.23
C TRP A 633 5.01 -17.10 -14.49
N ASP A 634 6.24 -17.03 -15.02
CA ASP A 634 6.67 -17.90 -16.12
C ASP A 634 7.07 -19.29 -15.62
N THR A 635 6.19 -20.27 -15.83
CA THR A 635 6.41 -21.67 -15.45
C THR A 635 7.47 -22.37 -16.29
N ARG A 636 7.91 -21.80 -17.44
CA ARG A 636 8.98 -22.34 -18.31
C ARG A 636 10.36 -22.31 -17.66
N THR A 637 10.51 -21.48 -16.62
CA THR A 637 11.72 -21.44 -15.78
C THR A 637 11.91 -22.69 -14.92
N LEU A 638 10.90 -23.55 -14.82
CA LEU A 638 10.88 -24.76 -13.98
C LEU A 638 10.89 -26.04 -14.82
N ARG A 639 11.41 -27.13 -14.23
CA ARG A 639 11.41 -28.46 -14.86
C ARG A 639 10.01 -29.08 -14.82
N ASN A 640 9.67 -29.91 -15.79
CA ASN A 640 8.40 -30.64 -15.79
C ASN A 640 8.29 -31.55 -14.55
N GLY A 641 7.18 -31.48 -13.82
CA GLY A 641 7.03 -32.16 -12.53
C GLY A 641 5.84 -31.69 -11.70
N MET A 642 5.76 -32.19 -10.46
CA MET A 642 4.78 -31.74 -9.46
C MET A 642 5.40 -30.70 -8.53
N TYR A 643 4.68 -29.63 -8.25
CA TYR A 643 5.10 -28.53 -7.40
C TYR A 643 4.03 -28.18 -6.38
N TRP A 644 4.46 -27.68 -5.23
CA TRP A 644 3.63 -26.91 -4.33
C TRP A 644 3.70 -25.44 -4.72
N VAL A 645 2.56 -24.78 -4.70
CA VAL A 645 2.41 -23.33 -4.79
C VAL A 645 1.76 -22.87 -3.50
N SER A 646 2.32 -21.85 -2.86
CA SER A 646 1.78 -21.26 -1.63
C SER A 646 1.63 -19.76 -1.79
N VAL A 647 0.58 -19.20 -1.21
CA VAL A 647 0.42 -17.76 -1.01
C VAL A 647 0.12 -17.53 0.46
N ARG A 648 0.90 -16.66 1.10
CA ARG A 648 0.70 -16.26 2.50
C ARG A 648 0.44 -14.77 2.62
N GLY A 649 -0.52 -14.45 3.46
CA GLY A 649 -0.79 -13.11 3.96
C GLY A 649 -0.12 -12.88 5.31
N ARG A 650 0.31 -11.65 5.56
CA ARG A 650 0.86 -11.20 6.85
C ARG A 650 0.17 -9.92 7.30
N ASP A 651 -0.17 -9.79 8.57
CA ASP A 651 -0.64 -8.53 9.16
C ASP A 651 0.53 -7.66 9.69
N TYR A 652 0.22 -6.48 10.24
CA TYR A 652 1.23 -5.61 10.86
C TYR A 652 1.90 -6.22 12.10
N TRP A 653 1.12 -7.00 12.87
CA TRP A 653 1.53 -7.64 14.11
C TRP A 653 2.39 -8.90 13.88
N GLY A 654 2.58 -9.32 12.63
CA GLY A 654 3.40 -10.47 12.27
C GLY A 654 2.64 -11.81 12.31
N GLN A 655 1.32 -11.78 12.42
CA GLN A 655 0.47 -12.94 12.22
C GLN A 655 0.48 -13.37 10.75
N ILE A 656 0.44 -14.68 10.50
CA ILE A 656 0.51 -15.27 9.16
C ILE A 656 -0.64 -16.24 8.95
N GLY A 657 -1.32 -16.10 7.81
CA GLY A 657 -2.19 -17.15 7.25
C GLY A 657 -1.81 -17.42 5.80
N CYS A 658 -2.08 -18.62 5.31
CA CYS A 658 -1.69 -19.07 3.98
C CYS A 658 -2.67 -20.06 3.37
N VAL A 659 -2.55 -20.23 2.06
CA VAL A 659 -3.23 -21.25 1.26
C VAL A 659 -2.20 -21.93 0.36
N THR A 660 -2.24 -23.25 0.31
CA THR A 660 -1.32 -24.07 -0.49
C THR A 660 -2.09 -24.91 -1.52
N ALA A 661 -1.49 -25.10 -2.70
CA ALA A 661 -2.03 -25.90 -3.78
C ALA A 661 -0.96 -26.76 -4.42
N GLN A 662 -1.33 -27.97 -4.84
CA GLN A 662 -0.44 -28.84 -5.62
C GLN A 662 -0.75 -28.69 -7.11
N VAL A 663 0.26 -28.36 -7.92
CA VAL A 663 0.15 -28.14 -9.37
C VAL A 663 1.12 -29.03 -10.14
N ARG A 664 0.81 -29.28 -11.41
CA ARG A 664 1.68 -29.99 -12.34
C ARG A 664 2.18 -29.05 -13.42
N ILE A 665 3.49 -28.90 -13.55
CA ILE A 665 4.11 -28.08 -14.60
C ILE A 665 4.46 -28.98 -15.79
N ILE A 666 4.01 -28.59 -16.98
CA ILE A 666 4.34 -29.24 -18.26
C ILE A 666 4.70 -28.17 -19.28
N ASN A 667 6.00 -27.96 -19.46
CA ASN A 667 6.57 -27.16 -20.54
C ASN A 667 6.84 -28.08 -21.75
N LEU A 668 6.41 -27.64 -22.92
CA LEU A 668 6.56 -28.33 -24.22
C LEU A 668 7.68 -27.70 -25.05
#